data_AF-A0A931ZJ43-F1
#
_entry.id   AF-A0A931ZJ43-F1
#
_cell.length_a   1.000
_cell.length_b   1.000
_cell.length_c   1.000
_cell.angle_alpha   90.00
_cell.angle_beta   90.00
_cell.angle_gamma   90.00
#
_symmetry.space_group_name_H-M   'P 1'
#
loop_
_entity.id
_entity.type
_entity.pdbx_description
1 polymer ?
#
loop_
_entity_poly.entity_id
_entity_poly.type
_entity_poly.pdbx_seq_one_letter_code
_entity_poly.pdbx_strand_id
1 'polypeptide(L)'
;MEVKETLDTSKVGFDSFEVELGFDPDDIEYGGIVAHNTYLNGNLGLGIQAPSSKLQILGDGTGTGVQLLTQNNTQTNFGLAVLDNGNVGIGTTAPTGVFQVGSSATAPVLFASSLTGNVGIGTTNPGTALDVVGTGRFSSTLTASNGLTVSAGQLLVPDGTDAIPGIGFTDANTGFRGRVNAGIVAIIDGVQHAYFGNSTLTLATTDALSWASGQYTDSATDLSIFRDAANVLAQRRSTNAQEFRIYNSDSTSDEFASLGFINNSNVFTIETEQVGGGTVLPIALMGGNVGIGFTSPAALLDVMGTALLRGSSTTTGLAVTAAGNVGVGTTSPSAPFEVKAAGTGAIAKFTSDNSTGCTLADGGTITCSSDLSLKKNITGLSYGLSDLLKLNPVEFNWKIDEDGSLKNLGFIAQEVETVLPKLVITGEAGLKELNTIGLVPLLTKSIQQIEGRLKGLEEKIASDSVQFIASSSASLNLTPPDILLATGSAKLKDLQVFSEATVSGMLAAYELKVSDSLKSLGLTTLAKTNVAGDLIIDGTLSITGNSISSLETLKLQGGKVTIDNQGNLTVQKLIVSSKTLGTAVIPAKQQQLLVKGQITSSSKVFLTPERPAVLGVSKDPLTQTFTILLEKVQDKELKVDWWIVDSEE
;
A
#
# COMPACT_ATOMS: atom_id res chain seq x y z
N MET A 1 89.76 -49.27 -115.04
CA MET A 1 90.59 -49.32 -116.27
C MET A 1 91.86 -50.05 -115.90
N GLU A 2 92.16 -51.13 -116.60
CA GLU A 2 93.33 -51.99 -116.35
C GLU A 2 94.63 -51.18 -116.60
N VAL A 3 95.51 -51.09 -115.60
CA VAL A 3 96.93 -50.82 -115.82
C VAL A 3 97.74 -51.74 -114.92
N LYS A 4 98.57 -52.52 -115.58
CA LYS A 4 99.56 -53.45 -115.06
C LYS A 4 100.88 -52.71 -115.06
N GLU A 5 101.51 -52.50 -113.90
CA GLU A 5 102.93 -52.16 -113.86
C GLU A 5 103.61 -52.80 -112.65
N THR A 6 104.85 -53.21 -112.89
CA THR A 6 105.61 -54.22 -112.15
C THR A 6 106.83 -53.53 -111.54
N LEU A 7 107.07 -53.77 -110.24
CA LEU A 7 108.34 -53.69 -109.47
C LEU A 7 109.18 -52.39 -109.43
N ASP A 8 109.57 -52.02 -108.21
CA ASP A 8 111.00 -52.12 -107.79
C ASP A 8 111.09 -52.29 -106.26
N THR A 9 111.67 -53.41 -105.81
CA THR A 9 111.89 -53.78 -104.40
C THR A 9 113.36 -53.71 -103.99
N SER A 10 114.17 -52.83 -104.60
CA SER A 10 115.64 -52.84 -104.41
C SER A 10 116.25 -51.73 -103.52
N LYS A 11 115.49 -50.94 -102.75
CA LYS A 11 116.09 -49.99 -101.78
C LYS A 11 115.43 -50.06 -100.41
N VAL A 12 115.96 -50.98 -99.60
CA VAL A 12 115.58 -51.25 -98.21
C VAL A 12 116.03 -50.14 -97.28
N GLY A 13 115.15 -49.77 -96.35
CA GLY A 13 115.46 -49.02 -95.14
C GLY A 13 114.23 -48.99 -94.24
N PHE A 14 113.96 -50.08 -93.53
CA PHE A 14 112.91 -50.17 -92.51
C PHE A 14 113.25 -49.23 -91.35
N ASP A 15 112.47 -48.17 -91.18
CA ASP A 15 112.28 -47.53 -89.88
C ASP A 15 110.84 -46.98 -89.82
N SER A 16 110.14 -47.33 -88.75
CA SER A 16 108.69 -47.15 -88.51
C SER A 16 107.74 -47.84 -89.51
N PHE A 17 107.26 -49.02 -89.12
CA PHE A 17 106.00 -49.57 -89.62
C PHE A 17 104.86 -48.72 -89.01
N GLU A 18 104.59 -47.56 -89.61
CA GLU A 18 103.27 -46.97 -89.49
C GLU A 18 102.30 -47.89 -90.23
N VAL A 19 101.58 -48.72 -89.47
CA VAL A 19 100.27 -49.13 -89.94
C VAL A 19 99.46 -47.84 -89.94
N GLU A 20 99.43 -47.16 -91.08
CA GLU A 20 98.32 -46.32 -91.42
C GLU A 20 97.13 -47.28 -91.52
N LEU A 21 96.50 -47.55 -90.37
CA LEU A 21 95.14 -48.06 -90.35
C LEU A 21 94.37 -46.93 -91.00
N GLY A 22 94.19 -47.03 -92.32
CA GLY A 22 93.22 -46.25 -93.06
C GLY A 22 91.87 -46.55 -92.43
N PHE A 23 91.54 -45.83 -91.37
CA PHE A 23 90.17 -45.62 -91.00
C PHE A 23 89.64 -44.71 -92.10
N ASP A 24 88.98 -45.34 -93.08
CA ASP A 24 88.08 -44.61 -93.95
C ASP A 24 87.13 -43.84 -93.02
N PRO A 25 87.10 -42.50 -93.05
CA PRO A 25 86.25 -41.72 -92.16
C PRO A 25 84.75 -42.03 -92.36
N ASP A 26 84.41 -42.79 -93.41
CA ASP A 26 83.07 -43.28 -93.71
C ASP A 26 82.75 -44.69 -93.14
N ASP A 27 83.70 -45.38 -92.48
CA ASP A 27 83.50 -46.75 -91.95
C ASP A 27 82.82 -46.82 -90.56
N ILE A 28 82.18 -45.73 -90.12
CA ILE A 28 81.18 -45.79 -89.02
C ILE A 28 79.78 -45.77 -89.63
N GLU A 29 79.53 -46.64 -90.60
CA GLU A 29 78.17 -46.97 -91.02
C GLU A 29 77.80 -48.39 -90.58
N TYR A 30 76.63 -48.45 -89.95
CA TYR A 30 75.91 -49.64 -89.47
C TYR A 30 76.39 -50.31 -88.18
N GLY A 31 75.88 -49.81 -87.04
CA GLY A 31 75.61 -50.71 -85.90
C GLY A 31 75.92 -50.21 -84.49
N GLY A 32 76.12 -48.91 -84.27
CA GLY A 32 76.19 -48.32 -82.92
C GLY A 32 77.59 -48.39 -82.28
N ILE A 33 77.91 -47.34 -81.53
CA ILE A 33 79.13 -47.28 -80.70
C ILE A 33 78.90 -48.13 -79.44
N VAL A 34 79.40 -49.36 -79.41
CA VAL A 34 79.44 -50.18 -78.18
C VAL A 34 80.74 -49.91 -77.45
N ALA A 35 80.82 -48.76 -76.77
CA ALA A 35 81.95 -48.42 -75.92
C ALA A 35 81.52 -48.44 -74.45
N HIS A 36 82.03 -49.41 -73.70
CA HIS A 36 81.86 -49.46 -72.24
C HIS A 36 82.85 -48.45 -71.63
N ASN A 37 82.35 -47.29 -71.16
CA ASN A 37 83.11 -46.21 -70.50
C ASN A 37 83.95 -45.28 -71.43
N THR A 38 83.33 -44.66 -72.43
CA THR A 38 83.97 -43.59 -73.21
C THR A 38 84.23 -42.35 -72.34
N TYR A 39 85.50 -42.01 -72.10
CA TYR A 39 85.90 -40.75 -71.46
C TYR A 39 86.33 -39.74 -72.52
N LEU A 40 85.52 -38.70 -72.75
CA LEU A 40 85.82 -37.62 -73.68
C LEU A 40 86.34 -36.40 -72.90
N ASN A 41 87.55 -35.93 -73.23
CA ASN A 41 88.14 -34.73 -72.61
C ASN A 41 87.44 -33.42 -73.07
N GLY A 42 86.86 -33.42 -74.27
CA GLY A 42 86.20 -32.27 -74.89
C GLY A 42 84.69 -32.15 -74.62
N ASN A 43 83.99 -31.39 -75.47
CA ASN A 43 82.53 -31.32 -75.51
C ASN A 43 82.02 -32.33 -76.54
N LEU A 44 81.02 -33.14 -76.18
CA LEU A 44 80.35 -34.08 -77.09
C LEU A 44 79.17 -33.40 -77.78
N GLY A 45 79.25 -33.23 -79.10
CA GLY A 45 78.16 -32.75 -79.94
C GLY A 45 77.47 -33.89 -80.66
N LEU A 46 76.15 -33.99 -80.53
CA LEU A 46 75.30 -34.88 -81.33
C LEU A 46 74.48 -33.99 -82.28
N GLY A 47 74.75 -34.09 -83.58
CA GLY A 47 74.10 -33.26 -84.60
C GLY A 47 74.66 -31.82 -84.74
N ILE A 48 75.74 -31.46 -84.03
CA ILE A 48 76.34 -30.11 -84.08
C ILE A 48 77.87 -30.16 -84.16
N GLN A 49 78.47 -29.30 -84.98
CA GLN A 49 79.93 -29.29 -85.22
C GLN A 49 80.75 -28.50 -84.19
N ALA A 50 80.12 -27.56 -83.47
CA ALA A 50 80.79 -26.72 -82.47
C ALA A 50 79.99 -26.70 -81.16
N PRO A 51 80.04 -27.78 -80.36
CA PRO A 51 79.23 -27.88 -79.15
C PRO A 51 79.70 -26.89 -78.07
N SER A 52 78.78 -26.07 -77.55
CA SER A 52 79.03 -25.08 -76.50
C SER A 52 78.98 -25.64 -75.07
N SER A 53 78.57 -26.91 -74.91
CA SER A 53 78.45 -27.60 -73.62
C SER A 53 79.04 -29.01 -73.67
N LYS A 54 79.33 -29.58 -72.50
CA LYS A 54 79.95 -30.92 -72.37
C LYS A 54 79.18 -32.02 -73.09
N LEU A 55 77.86 -31.89 -73.14
CA LEU A 55 76.98 -32.62 -74.04
C LEU A 55 76.04 -31.58 -74.66
N GLN A 56 76.00 -31.51 -75.99
CA GLN A 56 75.01 -30.74 -76.73
C GLN A 56 74.37 -31.65 -77.77
N ILE A 57 73.04 -31.64 -77.81
CA ILE A 57 72.27 -32.35 -78.82
C ILE A 57 71.54 -31.27 -79.62
N LEU A 58 71.71 -31.25 -80.94
CA LEU A 58 70.98 -30.36 -81.86
C LEU A 58 69.93 -31.17 -82.61
N GLY A 59 68.69 -30.67 -82.62
CA GLY A 59 67.52 -31.34 -83.18
C GLY A 59 66.88 -30.44 -84.23
N ASP A 60 65.95 -30.99 -85.01
CA ASP A 60 65.37 -30.33 -86.19
C ASP A 60 64.39 -29.17 -85.86
N GLY A 61 64.16 -28.90 -84.56
CA GLY A 61 63.57 -27.67 -84.03
C GLY A 61 62.07 -27.47 -84.23
N THR A 62 61.41 -28.30 -85.05
CA THR A 62 59.97 -28.12 -85.40
C THR A 62 59.13 -29.38 -85.29
N GLY A 63 59.75 -30.55 -85.11
CA GLY A 63 59.07 -31.84 -85.01
C GLY A 63 58.81 -32.29 -83.57
N THR A 64 58.12 -33.44 -83.44
CA THR A 64 57.91 -34.13 -82.16
C THR A 64 58.87 -35.33 -82.00
N GLY A 65 60.00 -35.32 -82.69
CA GLY A 65 61.04 -36.36 -82.56
C GLY A 65 61.67 -36.33 -81.18
N VAL A 66 62.04 -37.49 -80.63
CA VAL A 66 62.64 -37.60 -79.30
C VAL A 66 64.15 -37.46 -79.42
N GLN A 67 64.67 -36.34 -78.93
CA GLN A 67 66.06 -35.94 -79.02
C GLN A 67 66.93 -36.54 -77.90
N LEU A 68 66.37 -36.60 -76.70
CA LEU A 68 66.98 -37.22 -75.52
C LEU A 68 65.92 -38.08 -74.84
N LEU A 69 66.26 -39.35 -74.55
CA LEU A 69 65.38 -40.26 -73.83
C LEU A 69 66.15 -41.02 -72.77
N THR A 70 65.63 -41.02 -71.54
CA THR A 70 65.97 -42.03 -70.55
C THR A 70 64.81 -43.01 -70.40
N GLN A 71 65.12 -44.31 -70.35
CA GLN A 71 64.12 -45.36 -70.21
C GLN A 71 64.68 -46.52 -69.41
N ASN A 72 63.80 -47.28 -68.75
CA ASN A 72 64.19 -48.52 -68.11
C ASN A 72 64.52 -49.63 -69.13
N ASN A 73 65.14 -50.72 -68.65
CA ASN A 73 65.50 -51.87 -69.48
C ASN A 73 64.29 -52.60 -70.12
N THR A 74 63.07 -52.35 -69.63
CA THR A 74 61.84 -52.91 -70.20
C THR A 74 61.14 -51.97 -71.19
N GLN A 75 61.66 -50.76 -71.41
CA GLN A 75 61.10 -49.75 -72.33
C GLN A 75 59.62 -49.38 -72.06
N THR A 76 59.19 -49.52 -70.81
CA THR A 76 57.81 -49.25 -70.38
C THR A 76 57.69 -48.08 -69.42
N ASN A 77 58.81 -47.67 -68.81
CA ASN A 77 58.86 -46.50 -67.96
C ASN A 77 59.85 -45.50 -68.56
N PHE A 78 59.30 -44.43 -69.12
CA PHE A 78 60.07 -43.33 -69.70
C PHE A 78 60.42 -42.34 -68.60
N GLY A 79 61.70 -42.06 -68.43
CA GLY A 79 62.18 -41.01 -67.52
C GLY A 79 62.03 -39.65 -68.19
N LEU A 80 63.16 -39.02 -68.49
CA LEU A 80 63.23 -37.73 -69.19
C LEU A 80 63.18 -37.96 -70.70
N ALA A 81 62.22 -37.34 -71.37
CA ALA A 81 62.18 -37.18 -72.81
C ALA A 81 62.29 -35.69 -73.16
N VAL A 82 63.17 -35.33 -74.08
CA VAL A 82 63.23 -33.99 -74.66
C VAL A 82 62.92 -34.14 -76.14
N LEU A 83 61.89 -33.43 -76.62
CA LEU A 83 61.53 -33.42 -78.03
C LEU A 83 62.33 -32.36 -78.80
N ASP A 84 62.45 -32.52 -80.11
CA ASP A 84 63.15 -31.57 -80.99
C ASP A 84 62.51 -30.17 -80.98
N ASN A 85 61.20 -30.07 -80.71
CA ASN A 85 60.50 -28.80 -80.50
C ASN A 85 60.75 -28.17 -79.11
N GLY A 86 61.59 -28.79 -78.29
CA GLY A 86 61.96 -28.33 -76.95
C GLY A 86 60.99 -28.73 -75.84
N ASN A 87 59.88 -29.41 -76.14
CA ASN A 87 58.98 -29.91 -75.10
C ASN A 87 59.66 -30.99 -74.26
N VAL A 88 59.51 -30.89 -72.95
CA VAL A 88 60.11 -31.82 -71.99
C VAL A 88 59.04 -32.69 -71.33
N GLY A 89 59.19 -34.01 -71.45
CA GLY A 89 58.34 -35.00 -70.81
C GLY A 89 59.07 -35.73 -69.69
N ILE A 90 58.39 -35.97 -68.58
CA ILE A 90 58.82 -36.92 -67.54
C ILE A 90 57.72 -37.97 -67.38
N GLY A 91 58.02 -39.25 -67.62
CA GLY A 91 56.97 -40.29 -67.65
C GLY A 91 56.21 -40.36 -68.98
N THR A 92 56.56 -39.52 -69.96
CA THR A 92 55.94 -39.48 -71.30
C THR A 92 56.99 -39.17 -72.35
N THR A 93 56.89 -39.81 -73.52
CA THR A 93 57.69 -39.50 -74.71
C THR A 93 56.96 -38.60 -75.69
N ALA A 94 55.69 -38.26 -75.43
CA ALA A 94 54.88 -37.38 -76.26
C ALA A 94 54.30 -36.21 -75.43
N PRO A 95 55.14 -35.37 -74.80
CA PRO A 95 54.66 -34.19 -74.09
C PRO A 95 53.96 -33.23 -75.06
N THR A 96 52.72 -32.86 -74.73
CA THR A 96 51.90 -31.95 -75.55
C THR A 96 52.07 -30.47 -75.17
N GLY A 97 52.65 -30.21 -74.00
CA GLY A 97 53.03 -28.87 -73.51
C GLY A 97 54.55 -28.74 -73.38
N VAL A 98 55.02 -27.52 -73.08
CA VAL A 98 56.46 -27.24 -72.93
C VAL A 98 57.10 -28.06 -71.82
N PHE A 99 56.33 -28.41 -70.79
CA PHE A 99 56.73 -29.35 -69.75
C PHE A 99 55.55 -30.20 -69.32
N GLN A 100 55.72 -31.53 -69.29
CA GLN A 100 54.69 -32.46 -68.86
C GLN A 100 55.30 -33.53 -67.94
N VAL A 101 54.67 -33.74 -66.79
CA VAL A 101 54.98 -34.83 -65.85
C VAL A 101 53.80 -35.78 -65.77
N GLY A 102 54.05 -37.06 -66.06
CA GLY A 102 53.05 -38.13 -66.13
C GLY A 102 52.65 -38.49 -67.57
N SER A 103 52.29 -39.75 -67.77
CA SER A 103 51.96 -40.34 -69.07
C SER A 103 50.57 -40.01 -69.59
N SER A 104 49.69 -39.46 -68.75
CA SER A 104 48.32 -39.14 -69.13
C SER A 104 48.27 -37.97 -70.11
N ALA A 105 47.63 -38.17 -71.26
CA ALA A 105 47.48 -37.17 -72.30
C ALA A 105 46.43 -36.09 -71.99
N THR A 106 45.58 -36.30 -70.98
CA THR A 106 44.49 -35.37 -70.63
C THR A 106 44.57 -34.87 -69.19
N ALA A 107 45.10 -35.69 -68.28
CA ALA A 107 45.23 -35.40 -66.85
C ALA A 107 46.63 -35.77 -66.31
N PRO A 108 47.70 -35.11 -66.79
CA PRO A 108 49.06 -35.29 -66.26
C PRO A 108 49.17 -34.77 -64.82
N VAL A 109 50.22 -35.18 -64.10
CA VAL A 109 50.51 -34.70 -62.74
C VAL A 109 50.80 -33.20 -62.76
N LEU A 110 51.62 -32.75 -63.71
CA LEU A 110 51.91 -31.34 -63.94
C LEU A 110 52.03 -31.10 -65.43
N PHE A 111 51.52 -29.97 -65.88
CA PHE A 111 51.52 -29.56 -67.28
C PHE A 111 51.76 -28.07 -67.38
N ALA A 112 52.72 -27.66 -68.21
CA ALA A 112 52.89 -26.27 -68.61
C ALA A 112 52.45 -26.13 -70.07
N SER A 113 51.41 -25.32 -70.29
CA SER A 113 50.82 -25.10 -71.61
C SER A 113 51.79 -24.36 -72.52
N SER A 114 52.03 -24.89 -73.71
CA SER A 114 52.77 -24.22 -74.77
C SER A 114 52.01 -23.06 -75.42
N LEU A 115 50.69 -22.99 -75.22
CA LEU A 115 49.83 -21.95 -75.81
C LEU A 115 49.69 -20.73 -74.88
N THR A 116 49.53 -20.96 -73.58
CA THR A 116 49.18 -19.91 -72.62
C THR A 116 50.26 -19.63 -71.58
N GLY A 117 51.23 -20.53 -71.40
CA GLY A 117 52.20 -20.47 -70.31
C GLY A 117 51.62 -20.82 -68.92
N ASN A 118 50.32 -21.16 -68.85
CA ASN A 118 49.66 -21.55 -67.62
C ASN A 118 50.10 -22.94 -67.16
N VAL A 119 50.11 -23.15 -65.84
CA VAL A 119 50.40 -24.43 -65.20
C VAL A 119 49.11 -25.14 -64.82
N GLY A 120 48.91 -26.35 -65.33
CA GLY A 120 47.86 -27.28 -64.93
C GLY A 120 48.40 -28.38 -64.01
N ILE A 121 47.66 -28.70 -62.95
CA ILE A 121 47.85 -29.91 -62.14
C ILE A 121 46.61 -30.77 -62.33
N GLY A 122 46.77 -31.98 -62.89
CA GLY A 122 45.64 -32.85 -63.23
C GLY A 122 44.87 -32.45 -64.50
N THR A 123 45.35 -31.48 -65.28
CA THR A 123 44.71 -31.00 -66.52
C THR A 123 45.74 -30.55 -67.56
N THR A 124 45.39 -30.73 -68.83
CA THR A 124 46.12 -30.19 -69.99
C THR A 124 45.56 -28.89 -70.54
N ASN A 125 44.41 -28.42 -70.03
CA ASN A 125 43.76 -27.20 -70.50
C ASN A 125 43.52 -26.22 -69.33
N PRO A 126 44.59 -25.69 -68.69
CA PRO A 126 44.46 -24.78 -67.56
C PRO A 126 43.81 -23.44 -67.96
N GLY A 127 42.68 -23.11 -67.33
CA GLY A 127 41.90 -21.90 -67.63
C GLY A 127 42.48 -20.60 -67.06
N THR A 128 43.42 -20.70 -66.12
CA THR A 128 44.13 -19.58 -65.49
C THR A 128 45.59 -19.94 -65.23
N ALA A 129 46.40 -18.98 -64.75
CA ALA A 129 47.85 -19.13 -64.58
C ALA A 129 48.25 -20.39 -63.78
N LEU A 130 47.48 -20.76 -62.77
CA LEU A 130 47.58 -22.04 -62.07
C LEU A 130 46.17 -22.64 -61.94
N ASP A 131 45.96 -23.79 -62.58
CA ASP A 131 44.69 -24.51 -62.54
C ASP A 131 44.90 -25.91 -61.96
N VAL A 132 44.17 -26.25 -60.91
CA VAL A 132 44.31 -27.51 -60.18
C VAL A 132 42.99 -28.24 -60.24
N VAL A 133 42.94 -29.34 -60.98
CA VAL A 133 41.80 -30.26 -60.96
C VAL A 133 42.00 -31.23 -59.80
N GLY A 134 41.47 -30.85 -58.62
CA GLY A 134 41.62 -31.61 -57.38
C GLY A 134 41.67 -30.71 -56.15
N THR A 135 42.23 -31.24 -55.04
CA THR A 135 42.38 -30.49 -53.78
C THR A 135 43.77 -29.88 -53.66
N GLY A 136 43.84 -28.57 -53.37
CA GLY A 136 45.07 -27.86 -53.04
C GLY A 136 45.23 -27.70 -51.52
N ARG A 137 46.41 -28.02 -50.97
CA ARG A 137 46.76 -27.74 -49.57
C ARG A 137 47.88 -26.71 -49.51
N PHE A 138 47.62 -25.56 -48.89
CA PHE A 138 48.64 -24.59 -48.51
C PHE A 138 48.99 -24.82 -47.03
N SER A 139 50.25 -25.13 -46.71
CA SER A 139 50.69 -25.43 -45.34
C SER A 139 50.99 -24.17 -44.50
N SER A 140 50.75 -22.98 -45.07
CA SER A 140 50.96 -21.68 -44.46
C SER A 140 49.95 -20.69 -45.06
N THR A 141 50.21 -19.39 -44.93
CA THR A 141 49.34 -18.31 -45.40
C THR A 141 49.17 -18.35 -46.92
N LEU A 142 47.92 -18.37 -47.38
CA LEU A 142 47.56 -18.06 -48.76
C LEU A 142 47.28 -16.56 -48.87
N THR A 143 48.06 -15.83 -49.67
CA THR A 143 47.86 -14.40 -49.93
C THR A 143 47.18 -14.21 -51.28
N ALA A 144 46.00 -13.59 -51.31
CA ALA A 144 45.26 -13.29 -52.54
C ALA A 144 45.00 -11.78 -52.68
N SER A 145 45.80 -11.10 -53.50
CA SER A 145 45.79 -9.63 -53.61
C SER A 145 44.49 -9.03 -54.16
N ASN A 146 43.74 -9.80 -54.96
CA ASN A 146 42.47 -9.37 -55.58
C ASN A 146 41.27 -10.18 -55.05
N GLY A 147 41.41 -10.76 -53.85
CA GLY A 147 40.37 -11.54 -53.19
C GLY A 147 40.40 -13.05 -53.50
N LEU A 148 39.69 -13.81 -52.67
CA LEU A 148 39.47 -15.24 -52.81
C LEU A 148 38.00 -15.48 -53.17
N THR A 149 37.72 -16.13 -54.30
CA THR A 149 36.36 -16.50 -54.72
C THR A 149 36.15 -18.01 -54.54
N VAL A 150 35.13 -18.41 -53.79
CA VAL A 150 34.71 -19.81 -53.65
C VAL A 150 33.42 -19.99 -54.45
N SER A 151 33.53 -20.50 -55.68
CA SER A 151 32.40 -20.59 -56.63
C SER A 151 31.37 -21.68 -56.28
N ALA A 152 31.77 -22.66 -55.47
CA ALA A 152 30.91 -23.72 -54.94
C ALA A 152 31.48 -24.22 -53.62
N GLY A 153 30.63 -24.40 -52.60
CA GLY A 153 31.03 -24.86 -51.26
C GLY A 153 31.17 -23.74 -50.24
N GLN A 154 31.88 -24.04 -49.15
CA GLN A 154 32.03 -23.17 -47.99
C GLN A 154 33.49 -22.79 -47.76
N LEU A 155 33.72 -21.56 -47.30
CA LEU A 155 35.00 -21.18 -46.70
C LEU A 155 35.01 -21.73 -45.26
N LEU A 156 35.63 -22.88 -45.07
CA LEU A 156 35.90 -23.45 -43.74
C LEU A 156 37.13 -22.75 -43.15
N VAL A 157 36.93 -22.07 -42.02
CA VAL A 157 38.03 -21.51 -41.21
C VAL A 157 38.11 -22.26 -39.87
N PRO A 158 39.28 -22.36 -39.24
CA PRO A 158 39.40 -22.88 -37.87
C PRO A 158 38.55 -22.06 -36.89
N ASP A 159 38.11 -22.71 -35.81
CA ASP A 159 37.48 -22.02 -34.69
C ASP A 159 38.42 -20.92 -34.17
N GLY A 160 37.95 -19.68 -34.22
CA GLY A 160 38.69 -18.54 -33.74
C GLY A 160 38.76 -18.50 -32.21
N THR A 161 39.76 -17.81 -31.69
CA THR A 161 39.81 -17.33 -30.30
C THR A 161 39.80 -15.80 -30.31
N ASP A 162 39.56 -15.17 -29.16
CA ASP A 162 39.63 -13.71 -29.04
C ASP A 162 41.01 -13.14 -29.45
N ALA A 163 42.08 -13.92 -29.31
CA ALA A 163 43.43 -13.54 -29.72
C ALA A 163 43.72 -13.81 -31.20
N ILE A 164 43.04 -14.78 -31.81
CA ILE A 164 43.24 -15.21 -33.20
C ILE A 164 41.87 -15.52 -33.81
N PRO A 165 41.19 -14.54 -34.43
CA PRO A 165 39.88 -14.78 -35.00
C PRO A 165 39.98 -15.71 -36.21
N GLY A 166 38.98 -16.58 -36.41
CA GLY A 166 38.91 -17.48 -37.56
C GLY A 166 38.81 -16.73 -38.90
N ILE A 167 38.22 -15.53 -38.88
CA ILE A 167 38.26 -14.53 -39.95
C ILE A 167 38.69 -13.20 -39.33
N GLY A 168 39.88 -12.71 -39.69
CA GLY A 168 40.42 -11.43 -39.22
C GLY A 168 40.56 -10.40 -40.33
N PHE A 169 40.44 -9.13 -39.98
CA PHE A 169 40.64 -7.97 -40.86
C PHE A 169 41.83 -7.16 -40.34
N THR A 170 42.78 -6.81 -41.21
CA THR A 170 44.13 -6.32 -40.84
C THR A 170 44.23 -4.82 -40.58
N ASP A 171 43.24 -4.04 -40.98
CA ASP A 171 43.19 -2.58 -40.79
C ASP A 171 41.77 -2.06 -40.52
N ALA A 172 41.65 -0.81 -40.06
CA ALA A 172 40.38 -0.17 -39.74
C ALA A 172 39.42 0.03 -40.94
N ASN A 173 39.91 -0.19 -42.17
CA ASN A 173 39.16 -0.10 -43.41
C ASN A 173 38.84 -1.49 -44.00
N THR A 174 39.18 -2.59 -43.32
CA THR A 174 38.91 -3.96 -43.77
C THR A 174 37.78 -4.56 -42.95
N GLY A 175 36.91 -5.31 -43.63
CA GLY A 175 35.68 -5.87 -43.07
C GLY A 175 34.87 -6.60 -44.13
N PHE A 176 33.70 -7.11 -43.76
CA PHE A 176 32.72 -7.56 -44.75
C PHE A 176 32.20 -6.33 -45.52
N ARG A 177 32.47 -6.26 -46.83
CA ARG A 177 32.00 -5.17 -47.70
C ARG A 177 31.01 -5.73 -48.72
N GLY A 178 29.78 -5.22 -48.69
CA GLY A 178 28.84 -5.41 -49.79
C GLY A 178 29.29 -4.67 -51.05
N ARG A 179 28.81 -5.06 -52.23
CA ARG A 179 29.02 -4.28 -53.45
C ARG A 179 28.33 -2.91 -53.33
N VAL A 180 28.79 -1.89 -54.06
CA VAL A 180 28.05 -0.63 -54.18
C VAL A 180 26.63 -0.95 -54.68
N ASN A 181 25.60 -0.49 -53.97
CA ASN A 181 24.19 -0.85 -54.17
C ASN A 181 23.80 -2.32 -53.83
N ALA A 182 24.61 -3.03 -53.03
CA ALA A 182 24.27 -4.34 -52.47
C ALA A 182 24.72 -4.45 -51.00
N GLY A 183 23.85 -4.95 -50.12
CA GLY A 183 24.17 -5.18 -48.71
C GLY A 183 24.89 -6.51 -48.45
N ILE A 184 25.17 -6.76 -47.17
CA ILE A 184 25.64 -8.07 -46.68
C ILE A 184 24.40 -8.88 -46.29
N VAL A 185 24.31 -10.12 -46.78
CA VAL A 185 23.15 -11.00 -46.54
C VAL A 185 23.59 -12.18 -45.68
N ALA A 186 22.88 -12.42 -44.59
CA ALA A 186 22.98 -13.68 -43.84
C ALA A 186 21.93 -14.66 -44.37
N ILE A 187 22.39 -15.77 -44.96
CA ILE A 187 21.55 -16.85 -45.49
C ILE A 187 21.81 -18.11 -44.68
N ILE A 188 20.77 -18.71 -44.13
CA ILE A 188 20.80 -19.99 -43.40
C ILE A 188 19.78 -20.91 -44.08
N ASP A 189 20.20 -22.12 -44.45
CA ASP A 189 19.35 -23.11 -45.14
C ASP A 189 18.62 -22.57 -46.39
N GLY A 190 19.25 -21.62 -47.10
CA GLY A 190 18.69 -21.00 -48.30
C GLY A 190 17.70 -19.86 -48.03
N VAL A 191 17.45 -19.49 -46.78
CA VAL A 191 16.57 -18.38 -46.38
C VAL A 191 17.38 -17.18 -45.92
N GLN A 192 17.03 -15.98 -46.37
CA GLN A 192 17.63 -14.73 -45.92
C GLN A 192 17.03 -14.31 -44.57
N HIS A 193 17.88 -14.26 -43.54
CA HIS A 193 17.47 -13.87 -42.18
C HIS A 193 17.79 -12.41 -41.85
N ALA A 194 18.95 -11.92 -42.32
CA ALA A 194 19.37 -10.54 -42.09
C ALA A 194 19.97 -9.90 -43.33
N TYR A 195 19.70 -8.61 -43.51
CA TYR A 195 20.26 -7.76 -44.54
C TYR A 195 20.85 -6.50 -43.92
N PHE A 196 22.16 -6.35 -44.04
CA PHE A 196 22.87 -5.13 -43.66
C PHE A 196 22.98 -4.26 -44.92
N GLY A 197 22.02 -3.36 -45.09
CA GLY A 197 21.97 -2.38 -46.18
C GLY A 197 22.72 -1.09 -45.85
N ASN A 198 22.70 -0.14 -46.78
CA ASN A 198 23.43 1.13 -46.66
C ASN A 198 23.01 1.99 -45.45
N SER A 199 21.77 1.83 -44.95
CA SER A 199 21.25 2.62 -43.81
C SER A 199 20.31 1.82 -42.90
N THR A 200 20.18 0.52 -43.12
CA THR A 200 19.22 -0.32 -42.40
C THR A 200 19.81 -1.69 -42.13
N LEU A 201 19.57 -2.20 -40.93
CA LEU A 201 19.53 -3.64 -40.68
C LEU A 201 18.08 -4.09 -40.87
N THR A 202 17.83 -4.99 -41.81
CA THR A 202 16.50 -5.58 -42.06
C THR A 202 16.53 -7.05 -41.67
N LEU A 203 15.60 -7.45 -40.81
CA LEU A 203 15.40 -8.84 -40.38
C LEU A 203 14.18 -9.44 -41.11
N ALA A 204 14.17 -10.75 -41.34
CA ALA A 204 13.00 -11.42 -41.89
C ALA A 204 11.83 -11.39 -40.88
N THR A 205 10.60 -11.64 -41.36
CA THR A 205 9.38 -11.48 -40.55
C THR A 205 9.31 -12.38 -39.32
N THR A 206 10.05 -13.48 -39.29
CA THR A 206 10.10 -14.44 -38.18
C THR A 206 11.29 -14.23 -37.25
N ASP A 207 12.23 -13.37 -37.62
CA ASP A 207 13.45 -13.14 -36.87
C ASP A 207 13.28 -12.01 -35.85
N ALA A 208 14.01 -12.10 -34.75
CA ALA A 208 14.07 -11.07 -33.72
C ALA A 208 15.49 -10.62 -33.47
N LEU A 209 15.62 -9.35 -33.08
CA LEU A 209 16.78 -8.90 -32.33
C LEU A 209 16.60 -9.30 -30.87
N SER A 210 17.52 -10.11 -30.32
CA SER A 210 17.37 -10.66 -28.97
C SER A 210 18.66 -10.61 -28.16
N TRP A 211 18.51 -10.57 -26.83
CA TRP A 211 19.59 -10.65 -25.85
C TRP A 211 19.38 -11.87 -24.95
N ALA A 212 20.47 -12.54 -24.58
CA ALA A 212 20.46 -13.66 -23.65
C ALA A 212 21.55 -13.47 -22.60
N SER A 213 21.27 -13.91 -21.39
CA SER A 213 22.17 -13.85 -20.23
C SER A 213 23.28 -14.91 -20.27
N GLY A 214 23.31 -15.79 -21.28
CA GLY A 214 24.27 -16.88 -21.45
C GLY A 214 24.69 -17.16 -22.91
N GLN A 215 25.39 -18.27 -23.12
CA GLN A 215 25.90 -18.67 -24.45
C GLN A 215 24.77 -18.92 -25.46
N TYR A 216 24.95 -18.38 -26.68
CA TYR A 216 23.94 -18.15 -27.72
C TYR A 216 23.26 -19.42 -28.29
N THR A 217 23.83 -20.60 -28.08
CA THR A 217 23.46 -21.82 -28.81
C THR A 217 22.30 -22.63 -28.22
N ASP A 218 21.82 -22.33 -26.99
CA ASP A 218 20.74 -23.13 -26.37
C ASP A 218 19.99 -22.44 -25.20
N SER A 219 20.10 -21.11 -25.03
CA SER A 219 19.49 -20.39 -23.89
C SER A 219 18.18 -19.66 -24.27
N ALA A 220 17.21 -19.69 -23.35
CA ALA A 220 16.07 -18.78 -23.41
C ALA A 220 16.57 -17.32 -23.40
N THR A 221 16.14 -16.52 -24.38
CA THR A 221 16.52 -15.11 -24.41
C THR A 221 15.75 -14.32 -23.37
N ASP A 222 16.41 -13.35 -22.73
CA ASP A 222 15.80 -12.50 -21.72
C ASP A 222 14.84 -11.48 -22.36
N LEU A 223 15.26 -10.93 -23.50
CA LEU A 223 14.55 -9.89 -24.22
C LEU A 223 14.63 -10.14 -25.71
N SER A 224 13.51 -9.92 -26.40
CA SER A 224 13.47 -9.93 -27.86
C SER A 224 12.54 -8.85 -28.41
N ILE A 225 12.93 -8.32 -29.55
CA ILE A 225 12.17 -7.34 -30.31
C ILE A 225 11.78 -8.01 -31.63
N PHE A 226 10.47 -8.20 -31.81
CA PHE A 226 9.87 -8.77 -33.00
C PHE A 226 9.02 -7.74 -33.73
N ARG A 227 8.85 -7.96 -35.04
CA ARG A 227 7.66 -7.49 -35.72
C ARG A 227 6.49 -8.39 -35.32
N ASP A 228 5.42 -7.82 -34.79
CA ASP A 228 4.20 -8.57 -34.44
C ASP A 228 3.22 -8.65 -35.60
N ALA A 229 3.01 -7.50 -36.24
CA ALA A 229 2.14 -7.33 -37.40
C ALA A 229 2.66 -6.19 -38.28
N ALA A 230 1.92 -5.83 -39.34
CA ALA A 230 2.26 -4.66 -40.13
C ALA A 230 2.31 -3.41 -39.27
N ASN A 231 3.49 -2.76 -39.22
CA ASN A 231 3.76 -1.56 -38.43
C ASN A 231 3.61 -1.74 -36.91
N VAL A 232 3.66 -2.98 -36.42
CA VAL A 232 3.59 -3.28 -34.97
C VAL A 232 4.90 -3.91 -34.52
N LEU A 233 5.54 -3.25 -33.55
CA LEU A 233 6.73 -3.75 -32.86
C LEU A 233 6.30 -4.38 -31.54
N ALA A 234 6.69 -5.61 -31.28
CA ALA A 234 6.46 -6.27 -30.00
C ALA A 234 7.79 -6.53 -29.30
N GLN A 235 7.85 -6.13 -28.04
CA GLN A 235 8.84 -6.60 -27.08
C GLN A 235 8.29 -7.88 -26.45
N ARG A 236 9.02 -9.00 -26.52
CA ARG A 236 8.60 -10.32 -26.05
C ARG A 236 9.75 -11.04 -25.32
N ARG A 237 9.40 -12.13 -24.59
CA ARG A 237 10.24 -13.19 -23.95
C ARG A 237 10.40 -13.18 -22.41
N SER A 238 10.64 -14.41 -21.92
CA SER A 238 10.57 -15.06 -20.59
C SER A 238 9.19 -15.27 -19.93
N THR A 239 9.08 -16.22 -18.99
CA THR A 239 7.89 -16.46 -18.11
C THR A 239 7.69 -15.35 -17.07
N ASN A 240 8.66 -14.46 -16.95
CA ASN A 240 8.70 -13.39 -15.96
C ASN A 240 8.00 -12.12 -16.51
N ALA A 241 7.55 -11.25 -15.61
CA ALA A 241 6.95 -9.98 -15.98
C ALA A 241 7.96 -9.10 -16.75
N GLN A 242 7.44 -8.34 -17.72
CA GLN A 242 8.23 -7.38 -18.49
C GLN A 242 8.03 -5.98 -17.91
N GLU A 243 9.14 -5.30 -17.60
CA GLU A 243 9.13 -3.97 -17.03
C GLU A 243 9.92 -3.03 -17.93
N PHE A 244 9.28 -1.94 -18.37
CA PHE A 244 9.98 -0.85 -19.03
C PHE A 244 10.37 0.19 -17.98
N ARG A 245 11.69 0.32 -17.75
CA ARG A 245 12.25 1.26 -16.78
C ARG A 245 12.85 2.46 -17.49
N ILE A 246 12.49 3.66 -17.05
CA ILE A 246 13.12 4.92 -17.49
C ILE A 246 13.99 5.43 -16.34
N TYR A 247 15.31 5.40 -16.53
CA TYR A 247 16.28 5.89 -15.57
C TYR A 247 16.56 7.38 -15.76
N ASN A 248 16.71 8.11 -14.65
CA ASN A 248 17.03 9.54 -14.67
C ASN A 248 18.56 9.82 -14.65
N SER A 249 19.38 8.90 -14.14
CA SER A 249 20.86 9.00 -14.12
C SER A 249 21.54 7.64 -14.16
N ASP A 250 22.85 7.61 -14.47
CA ASP A 250 23.70 6.42 -14.60
C ASP A 250 24.49 6.06 -13.33
N SER A 251 24.31 6.80 -12.23
CA SER A 251 25.09 6.64 -10.99
C SER A 251 24.30 5.91 -9.89
N THR A 252 24.33 4.57 -9.91
CA THR A 252 23.96 3.61 -8.84
C THR A 252 22.69 3.83 -7.99
N SER A 253 21.86 2.78 -8.00
CA SER A 253 20.62 2.49 -7.22
C SER A 253 19.41 3.43 -7.41
N ASP A 254 18.59 3.05 -8.39
CA ASP A 254 17.13 2.90 -8.29
C ASP A 254 16.25 4.16 -8.13
N GLU A 255 16.49 5.18 -8.96
CA GLU A 255 15.47 6.19 -9.29
C GLU A 255 14.98 5.97 -10.73
N PHE A 256 13.96 5.11 -10.88
CA PHE A 256 13.26 4.92 -12.16
C PHE A 256 11.75 5.08 -12.00
N ALA A 257 11.11 5.59 -13.05
CA ALA A 257 9.67 5.42 -13.23
C ALA A 257 9.45 4.13 -14.05
N SER A 258 8.55 3.25 -13.60
CA SER A 258 8.20 2.04 -14.33
C SER A 258 6.86 2.19 -15.04
N LEU A 259 6.78 1.55 -16.20
CA LEU A 259 5.53 1.31 -16.93
C LEU A 259 5.44 -0.19 -17.18
N GLY A 260 4.45 -0.88 -16.59
CA GLY A 260 4.41 -2.34 -16.61
C GLY A 260 3.00 -2.94 -16.58
N PHE A 261 2.88 -4.13 -17.17
CA PHE A 261 1.77 -5.05 -16.94
C PHE A 261 2.24 -6.10 -15.93
N ILE A 262 1.69 -6.09 -14.71
CA ILE A 262 2.06 -7.09 -13.69
C ILE A 262 1.17 -8.33 -13.86
N ASN A 263 1.79 -9.44 -14.28
CA ASN A 263 1.13 -10.66 -14.76
C ASN A 263 0.22 -11.39 -13.76
N ASN A 264 0.31 -11.15 -12.45
CA ASN A 264 -0.53 -11.86 -11.48
C ASN A 264 -1.93 -11.23 -11.31
N SER A 265 -2.23 -10.07 -11.92
CA SER A 265 -3.52 -9.40 -11.73
C SER A 265 -4.15 -8.77 -13.00
N ASN A 266 -3.54 -8.84 -14.19
CA ASN A 266 -3.98 -8.10 -15.38
C ASN A 266 -4.17 -6.59 -15.12
N VAL A 267 -3.36 -6.02 -14.22
CA VAL A 267 -3.41 -4.60 -13.87
C VAL A 267 -2.25 -3.89 -14.57
N PHE A 268 -2.57 -2.80 -15.26
CA PHE A 268 -1.60 -1.82 -15.72
C PHE A 268 -1.30 -0.86 -14.57
N THR A 269 -0.05 -0.82 -14.11
CA THR A 269 0.37 0.05 -13.02
C THR A 269 1.26 1.18 -13.56
N ILE A 270 1.03 2.38 -13.02
CA ILE A 270 1.97 3.51 -13.10
C ILE A 270 2.38 3.76 -11.66
N GLU A 271 3.65 3.54 -11.34
CA GLU A 271 4.15 3.64 -9.98
C GLU A 271 5.49 4.34 -9.91
N THR A 272 5.76 4.87 -8.73
CA THR A 272 7.03 5.46 -8.33
C THR A 272 7.42 4.73 -7.06
N GLU A 273 8.42 3.86 -7.16
CA GLU A 273 8.90 3.09 -6.02
C GLU A 273 10.13 3.78 -5.40
N GLN A 274 10.18 3.86 -4.07
CA GLN A 274 11.39 4.20 -3.36
C GLN A 274 12.13 2.90 -3.05
N VAL A 275 13.29 2.70 -3.68
CA VAL A 275 14.25 1.68 -3.28
C VAL A 275 15.50 2.37 -2.73
N GLY A 276 15.94 1.99 -1.53
CA GLY A 276 17.08 2.62 -0.85
C GLY A 276 16.76 3.97 -0.18
N GLY A 277 17.77 4.84 -0.09
CA GLY A 277 17.71 6.13 0.64
C GLY A 277 17.10 7.31 -0.13
N GLY A 278 16.57 7.10 -1.33
CA GLY A 278 15.95 8.14 -2.15
C GLY A 278 14.56 8.58 -1.67
N THR A 279 13.94 9.55 -2.32
CA THR A 279 12.57 10.01 -2.04
C THR A 279 11.58 9.49 -3.09
N VAL A 280 10.41 8.97 -2.69
CA VAL A 280 9.32 8.63 -3.62
C VAL A 280 8.96 9.86 -4.47
N LEU A 281 9.05 9.73 -5.80
CA LEU A 281 8.72 10.81 -6.72
C LEU A 281 7.20 10.94 -6.91
N PRO A 282 6.63 12.15 -7.07
CA PRO A 282 5.22 12.30 -7.41
C PRO A 282 4.98 11.99 -8.90
N ILE A 283 3.87 11.33 -9.21
CA ILE A 283 3.36 11.25 -10.58
C ILE A 283 2.62 12.55 -10.90
N ALA A 284 3.14 13.35 -11.83
CA ALA A 284 2.49 14.55 -12.33
C ALA A 284 1.99 14.33 -13.77
N LEU A 285 0.67 14.42 -13.97
CA LEU A 285 0.07 14.46 -15.29
C LEU A 285 -0.07 15.93 -15.71
N MET A 286 0.89 16.43 -16.50
CA MET A 286 0.97 17.83 -16.89
C MET A 286 0.34 18.06 -18.27
N GLY A 287 -0.83 18.70 -18.28
CA GLY A 287 -1.56 19.06 -19.50
C GLY A 287 -2.60 18.01 -19.93
N GLY A 288 -3.83 18.47 -20.19
CA GLY A 288 -4.95 17.62 -20.61
C GLY A 288 -5.83 17.12 -19.46
N ASN A 289 -6.94 16.47 -19.84
CA ASN A 289 -7.94 15.90 -18.94
C ASN A 289 -7.68 14.38 -18.77
N VAL A 290 -7.82 13.86 -17.54
CA VAL A 290 -7.71 12.44 -17.21
C VAL A 290 -9.09 11.79 -17.22
N GLY A 291 -9.35 10.96 -18.24
CA GLY A 291 -10.58 10.18 -18.35
C GLY A 291 -10.38 8.77 -17.81
N ILE A 292 -11.19 8.36 -16.83
CA ILE A 292 -11.32 6.97 -16.40
C ILE A 292 -12.63 6.44 -16.98
N GLY A 293 -12.53 5.63 -18.04
CA GLY A 293 -13.70 5.11 -18.77
C GLY A 293 -14.24 6.04 -19.87
N PHE A 294 -13.60 7.18 -20.14
CA PHE A 294 -13.97 8.11 -21.22
C PHE A 294 -12.85 8.27 -22.25
N THR A 295 -13.22 8.39 -23.54
CA THR A 295 -12.29 8.74 -24.64
C THR A 295 -12.16 10.24 -24.88
N SER A 296 -13.04 11.04 -24.28
CA SER A 296 -13.06 12.50 -24.38
C SER A 296 -13.57 13.10 -23.06
N PRO A 297 -12.74 13.08 -22.00
CA PRO A 297 -13.13 13.57 -20.67
C PRO A 297 -13.50 15.05 -20.68
N ALA A 298 -14.61 15.41 -20.03
CA ALA A 298 -15.15 16.76 -19.99
C ALA A 298 -14.51 17.66 -18.92
N ALA A 299 -13.78 17.08 -17.97
CA ALA A 299 -13.10 17.78 -16.88
C ALA A 299 -11.68 17.20 -16.65
N LEU A 300 -10.86 17.90 -15.87
CA LEU A 300 -9.49 17.49 -15.55
C LEU A 300 -9.41 16.05 -14.99
N LEU A 301 -10.41 15.63 -14.22
CA LEU A 301 -10.64 14.25 -13.84
C LEU A 301 -12.10 13.92 -14.12
N ASP A 302 -12.34 12.98 -15.04
CA ASP A 302 -13.68 12.56 -15.43
C ASP A 302 -13.77 11.03 -15.33
N VAL A 303 -14.69 10.53 -14.50
CA VAL A 303 -14.76 9.12 -14.12
C VAL A 303 -16.14 8.57 -14.46
N MET A 304 -16.19 7.58 -15.34
CA MET A 304 -17.40 6.82 -15.63
C MET A 304 -17.54 5.67 -14.63
N GLY A 305 -18.62 5.67 -13.86
CA GLY A 305 -18.90 4.64 -12.85
C GLY A 305 -18.67 5.15 -11.43
N THR A 306 -18.16 4.28 -10.55
CA THR A 306 -17.97 4.62 -9.13
C THR A 306 -16.56 5.16 -8.89
N ALA A 307 -16.45 6.34 -8.28
CA ALA A 307 -15.21 6.96 -7.85
C ALA A 307 -15.07 6.96 -6.31
N LEU A 308 -13.86 6.71 -5.79
CA LEU A 308 -13.58 6.70 -4.35
C LEU A 308 -12.31 7.50 -4.05
N LEU A 309 -12.44 8.57 -3.26
CA LEU A 309 -11.34 9.35 -2.72
C LEU A 309 -11.26 9.08 -1.21
N ARG A 310 -10.19 8.42 -0.76
CA ARG A 310 -10.05 7.90 0.61
C ARG A 310 -8.59 7.83 1.05
N GLY A 311 -8.35 7.77 2.35
CA GLY A 311 -7.03 7.56 2.90
C GLY A 311 -6.56 6.12 2.74
N SER A 312 -5.25 5.89 2.83
CA SER A 312 -4.63 4.57 2.60
C SER A 312 -5.12 3.45 3.54
N SER A 313 -5.66 3.79 4.71
CA SER A 313 -6.08 2.83 5.73
C SER A 313 -7.60 2.71 5.88
N THR A 314 -8.40 3.44 5.09
CA THR A 314 -9.87 3.44 5.22
C THR A 314 -10.54 2.81 4.01
N THR A 315 -11.61 2.06 4.24
CA THR A 315 -12.44 1.51 3.16
C THR A 315 -13.47 2.53 2.67
N THR A 316 -13.76 3.56 3.46
CA THR A 316 -14.72 4.64 3.18
C THR A 316 -14.01 6.01 3.15
N GLY A 317 -14.61 6.96 2.42
CA GLY A 317 -14.10 8.32 2.18
C GLY A 317 -15.17 9.13 1.47
N LEU A 318 -14.80 9.92 0.46
CA LEU A 318 -15.75 10.47 -0.51
C LEU A 318 -16.00 9.43 -1.60
N ALA A 319 -17.25 9.02 -1.77
CA ALA A 319 -17.71 8.12 -2.80
C ALA A 319 -18.67 8.84 -3.74
N VAL A 320 -18.50 8.68 -5.04
CA VAL A 320 -19.53 9.03 -6.03
C VAL A 320 -19.90 7.73 -6.73
N THR A 321 -21.14 7.27 -6.60
CA THR A 321 -21.57 6.03 -7.23
C THR A 321 -21.89 6.24 -8.70
N ALA A 322 -21.96 5.14 -9.48
CA ALA A 322 -22.41 5.20 -10.86
C ALA A 322 -23.83 5.79 -11.05
N ALA A 323 -24.65 5.82 -9.99
CA ALA A 323 -25.97 6.45 -9.98
C ALA A 323 -25.92 7.96 -9.69
N GLY A 324 -24.74 8.52 -9.41
CA GLY A 324 -24.54 9.93 -9.08
C GLY A 324 -24.70 10.27 -7.59
N ASN A 325 -24.99 9.29 -6.72
CA ASN A 325 -25.11 9.54 -5.29
C ASN A 325 -23.73 9.77 -4.67
N VAL A 326 -23.63 10.77 -3.80
CA VAL A 326 -22.41 11.17 -3.10
C VAL A 326 -22.45 10.68 -1.65
N GLY A 327 -21.50 9.83 -1.27
CA GLY A 327 -21.32 9.33 0.09
C GLY A 327 -20.09 9.96 0.75
N VAL A 328 -20.20 10.38 2.01
CA VAL A 328 -19.05 10.72 2.86
C VAL A 328 -19.02 9.76 4.04
N GLY A 329 -17.99 8.93 4.13
CA GLY A 329 -17.88 7.87 5.14
C GLY A 329 -18.72 6.61 4.84
N THR A 330 -19.37 6.54 3.67
CA THR A 330 -20.07 5.36 3.15
C THR A 330 -19.78 5.17 1.66
N THR A 331 -19.70 3.92 1.19
CA THR A 331 -19.55 3.58 -0.24
C THR A 331 -20.87 3.20 -0.90
N SER A 332 -21.95 3.13 -0.13
CA SER A 332 -23.29 2.76 -0.62
C SER A 332 -24.33 3.76 -0.11
N PRO A 333 -24.24 5.04 -0.52
CA PRO A 333 -25.22 6.05 -0.15
C PRO A 333 -26.61 5.68 -0.68
N SER A 334 -27.59 5.66 0.23
CA SER A 334 -29.01 5.38 -0.02
C SER A 334 -29.79 6.62 -0.48
N ALA A 335 -29.18 7.81 -0.38
CA ALA A 335 -29.71 9.10 -0.81
C ALA A 335 -28.72 9.80 -1.76
N PRO A 336 -29.15 10.84 -2.51
CA PRO A 336 -28.26 11.62 -3.38
C PRO A 336 -27.03 12.19 -2.67
N PHE A 337 -27.16 12.53 -1.38
CA PHE A 337 -26.05 12.88 -0.51
C PHE A 337 -26.24 12.23 0.86
N GLU A 338 -25.30 11.38 1.28
CA GLU A 338 -25.32 10.72 2.59
C GLU A 338 -23.98 10.89 3.29
N VAL A 339 -24.01 11.46 4.50
CA VAL A 339 -22.84 11.54 5.39
C VAL A 339 -23.05 10.52 6.51
N LYS A 340 -22.13 9.57 6.63
CA LYS A 340 -22.19 8.48 7.60
C LYS A 340 -20.91 8.44 8.42
N ALA A 341 -21.03 8.68 9.72
CA ALA A 341 -19.94 8.53 10.67
C ALA A 341 -20.06 7.21 11.45
N ALA A 342 -18.93 6.62 11.83
CA ALA A 342 -18.90 5.46 12.72
C ALA A 342 -18.77 5.91 14.18
N GLY A 343 -19.61 5.36 15.07
CA GLY A 343 -19.60 5.65 16.52
C GLY A 343 -20.50 6.82 16.95
N THR A 344 -20.47 7.14 18.24
CA THR A 344 -21.22 8.26 18.84
C THR A 344 -20.42 9.55 18.69
N GLY A 345 -20.76 10.39 17.72
CA GLY A 345 -20.03 11.63 17.44
C GLY A 345 -20.74 12.59 16.49
N ALA A 346 -20.03 13.64 16.07
CA ALA A 346 -20.50 14.58 15.06
C ALA A 346 -20.57 13.90 13.68
N ILE A 347 -21.73 13.97 13.02
CA ILE A 347 -21.90 13.53 11.62
C ILE A 347 -21.36 14.61 10.69
N ALA A 348 -21.67 15.87 10.97
CA ALA A 348 -21.16 17.02 10.23
C ALA A 348 -20.87 18.19 11.18
N LYS A 349 -19.85 18.98 10.86
CA LYS A 349 -19.45 20.15 11.63
C LYS A 349 -19.36 21.36 10.69
N PHE A 350 -20.07 22.42 11.02
CA PHE A 350 -20.11 23.68 10.28
C PHE A 350 -19.45 24.76 11.16
N THR A 351 -18.19 25.09 10.90
CA THR A 351 -17.42 26.06 11.69
C THR A 351 -17.00 27.25 10.83
N SER A 352 -16.84 28.41 11.46
CA SER A 352 -16.12 29.54 10.89
C SER A 352 -14.82 29.80 11.65
N ASP A 353 -13.90 30.54 11.02
CA ASP A 353 -12.54 30.83 11.53
C ASP A 353 -12.50 31.50 12.91
N ASN A 354 -13.62 32.03 13.39
CA ASN A 354 -13.77 32.72 14.68
C ASN A 354 -14.19 31.82 15.85
N SER A 355 -14.01 30.50 15.75
CA SER A 355 -14.38 29.50 16.77
C SER A 355 -15.89 29.37 17.06
N THR A 356 -16.76 30.02 16.27
CA THR A 356 -18.21 29.77 16.30
C THR A 356 -18.59 28.71 15.27
N GLY A 357 -19.73 28.04 15.50
CA GLY A 357 -20.21 27.02 14.57
C GLY A 357 -21.33 26.15 15.13
N CYS A 358 -21.82 25.24 14.30
CA CYS A 358 -22.83 24.25 14.64
C CYS A 358 -22.34 22.83 14.33
N THR A 359 -22.77 21.87 15.13
CA THR A 359 -22.49 20.45 14.94
C THR A 359 -23.80 19.71 14.77
N LEU A 360 -23.89 18.91 13.70
CA LEU A 360 -24.97 17.95 13.52
C LEU A 360 -24.52 16.61 14.10
N ALA A 361 -25.19 16.19 15.16
CA ALA A 361 -24.94 14.92 15.83
C ALA A 361 -25.94 13.84 15.39
N ASP A 362 -25.69 12.61 15.84
CA ASP A 362 -26.63 11.51 15.68
C ASP A 362 -28.03 11.86 16.23
N GLY A 363 -29.07 11.37 15.57
CA GLY A 363 -30.47 11.73 15.85
C GLY A 363 -30.91 13.11 15.33
N GLY A 364 -30.08 13.79 14.51
CA GLY A 364 -30.46 15.04 13.83
C GLY A 364 -30.39 16.29 14.70
N THR A 365 -29.72 16.22 15.86
CA THR A 365 -29.58 17.37 16.76
C THR A 365 -28.54 18.35 16.22
N ILE A 366 -28.94 19.61 16.06
CA ILE A 366 -28.04 20.71 15.70
C ILE A 366 -27.66 21.47 16.98
N THR A 367 -26.39 21.41 17.37
CA THR A 367 -25.85 22.12 18.54
C THR A 367 -24.93 23.24 18.08
N CYS A 368 -25.27 24.48 18.38
CA CYS A 368 -24.50 25.66 17.99
C CYS A 368 -23.79 26.33 19.16
N SER A 369 -22.65 26.96 18.90
CA SER A 369 -21.87 27.72 19.89
C SER A 369 -22.68 28.89 20.46
N SER A 370 -22.78 28.97 21.78
CA SER A 370 -23.54 30.01 22.50
C SER A 370 -22.81 30.51 23.77
N ASP A 371 -21.53 30.14 23.90
CA ASP A 371 -20.69 30.43 25.07
C ASP A 371 -20.57 31.94 25.35
N LEU A 372 -20.51 32.32 26.64
CA LEU A 372 -20.38 33.71 27.07
C LEU A 372 -19.11 34.37 26.50
N SER A 373 -18.01 33.63 26.43
CA SER A 373 -16.72 34.10 25.91
C SER A 373 -16.77 34.49 24.42
N LEU A 374 -17.77 33.98 23.69
CA LEU A 374 -17.98 34.23 22.27
C LEU A 374 -18.97 35.39 22.02
N LYS A 375 -19.50 36.05 23.06
CA LYS A 375 -20.52 37.11 22.96
C LYS A 375 -20.04 38.42 23.58
N LYS A 376 -20.48 39.55 23.02
CA LYS A 376 -20.20 40.91 23.52
C LYS A 376 -21.46 41.78 23.46
N ASN A 377 -21.48 42.88 24.22
CA ASN A 377 -22.59 43.85 24.25
C ASN A 377 -23.96 43.22 24.57
N ILE A 378 -24.02 42.40 25.62
CA ILE A 378 -25.22 41.63 25.99
C ILE A 378 -26.21 42.56 26.73
N THR A 379 -27.38 42.80 26.15
CA THR A 379 -28.49 43.56 26.75
C THR A 379 -29.78 42.75 26.77
N GLY A 380 -30.74 43.12 27.62
CA GLY A 380 -32.07 42.48 27.65
C GLY A 380 -32.83 42.61 26.32
N LEU A 381 -33.68 41.62 26.02
CA LEU A 381 -34.49 41.61 24.80
C LEU A 381 -35.53 42.75 24.84
N SER A 382 -35.50 43.63 23.84
CA SER A 382 -36.43 44.76 23.70
C SER A 382 -37.82 44.36 23.21
N TYR A 383 -37.92 43.23 22.53
CA TYR A 383 -39.17 42.66 22.04
C TYR A 383 -39.84 41.81 23.12
N GLY A 384 -41.16 41.71 23.07
CA GLY A 384 -41.94 40.90 24.01
C GLY A 384 -43.29 40.45 23.48
N LEU A 385 -44.20 40.13 24.39
CA LEU A 385 -45.53 39.59 24.13
C LEU A 385 -46.33 40.47 23.15
N SER A 386 -46.27 41.79 23.29
CA SER A 386 -46.97 42.71 22.40
C SER A 386 -46.51 42.66 20.95
N ASP A 387 -45.25 42.27 20.71
CA ASP A 387 -44.71 42.13 19.36
C ASP A 387 -44.96 40.74 18.80
N LEU A 388 -44.84 39.71 19.64
CA LEU A 388 -45.18 38.34 19.29
C LEU A 388 -46.65 38.21 18.83
N LEU A 389 -47.57 38.90 19.51
CA LEU A 389 -49.01 38.90 19.16
C LEU A 389 -49.33 39.57 17.82
N LYS A 390 -48.38 40.31 17.21
CA LYS A 390 -48.54 40.89 15.88
C LYS A 390 -48.14 39.92 14.76
N LEU A 391 -47.47 38.82 15.10
CA LEU A 391 -47.06 37.82 14.12
C LEU A 391 -48.26 36.96 13.72
N ASN A 392 -48.30 36.57 12.45
CA ASN A 392 -49.34 35.73 11.88
C ASN A 392 -48.75 34.35 11.50
N PRO A 393 -48.97 33.30 12.31
CA PRO A 393 -48.64 31.94 11.91
C PRO A 393 -49.53 31.49 10.76
N VAL A 394 -48.95 30.88 9.73
CA VAL A 394 -49.67 30.43 8.53
C VAL A 394 -49.37 28.97 8.21
N GLU A 395 -50.30 28.36 7.48
CA GLU A 395 -50.09 27.09 6.78
C GLU A 395 -49.88 27.35 5.29
N PHE A 396 -48.86 26.73 4.69
CA PHE A 396 -48.53 26.97 3.29
C PHE A 396 -48.01 25.70 2.58
N ASN A 397 -48.21 25.64 1.26
CA ASN A 397 -47.50 24.75 0.36
C ASN A 397 -46.46 25.56 -0.43
N TRP A 398 -45.33 24.96 -0.76
CA TRP A 398 -44.41 25.57 -1.71
C TRP A 398 -45.04 25.56 -3.10
N LYS A 399 -44.69 26.54 -3.95
CA LYS A 399 -45.22 26.62 -5.33
C LYS A 399 -44.84 25.42 -6.21
N ILE A 400 -43.80 24.69 -5.82
CA ILE A 400 -43.34 23.45 -6.48
C ILE A 400 -44.16 22.23 -6.03
N ASP A 401 -44.80 22.30 -4.86
CA ASP A 401 -45.57 21.18 -4.33
C ASP A 401 -46.82 20.95 -5.20
N GLU A 402 -47.18 19.70 -5.41
CA GLU A 402 -48.43 19.33 -6.08
C GLU A 402 -49.65 19.66 -5.20
N ASP A 403 -50.78 19.98 -5.84
CA ASP A 403 -52.06 20.21 -5.15
C ASP A 403 -52.47 18.96 -4.35
N GLY A 404 -52.58 19.11 -3.02
CA GLY A 404 -52.90 18.03 -2.08
C GLY A 404 -51.72 17.61 -1.18
N SER A 405 -50.53 18.16 -1.40
CA SER A 405 -49.38 17.98 -0.49
C SER A 405 -49.69 18.49 0.92
N LEU A 406 -49.13 17.84 1.95
CA LEU A 406 -49.26 18.30 3.34
C LEU A 406 -48.76 19.74 3.48
N LYS A 407 -49.55 20.58 4.15
CA LYS A 407 -49.16 21.97 4.40
C LYS A 407 -48.04 22.03 5.44
N ASN A 408 -47.09 22.93 5.19
CA ASN A 408 -46.06 23.32 6.13
C ASN A 408 -46.59 24.40 7.07
N LEU A 409 -46.16 24.37 8.33
CA LEU A 409 -46.43 25.41 9.31
C LEU A 409 -45.27 26.39 9.36
N GLY A 410 -45.56 27.68 9.38
CA GLY A 410 -44.51 28.68 9.51
C GLY A 410 -45.02 30.11 9.52
N PHE A 411 -44.19 31.01 9.00
CA PHE A 411 -44.46 32.44 8.92
C PHE A 411 -44.03 32.97 7.55
N ILE A 412 -44.69 34.05 7.11
CA ILE A 412 -44.27 34.78 5.92
C ILE A 412 -43.14 35.74 6.31
N ALA A 413 -41.94 35.54 5.73
CA ALA A 413 -40.75 36.31 6.11
C ALA A 413 -40.94 37.82 5.96
N GLN A 414 -41.65 38.27 4.92
CA GLN A 414 -41.96 39.68 4.67
C GLN A 414 -42.85 40.28 5.78
N GLU A 415 -43.80 39.51 6.31
CA GLU A 415 -44.66 39.96 7.41
C GLU A 415 -43.85 40.05 8.70
N VAL A 416 -43.01 39.04 8.98
CA VAL A 416 -42.14 39.02 10.15
C VAL A 416 -41.14 40.17 10.11
N GLU A 417 -40.58 40.52 8.95
CA GLU A 417 -39.61 41.61 8.80
C GLU A 417 -40.16 42.95 9.32
N THR A 418 -41.46 43.21 9.15
CA THR A 418 -42.10 44.46 9.62
C THR A 418 -42.14 44.59 11.14
N VAL A 419 -42.12 43.46 11.87
CA VAL A 419 -42.22 43.41 13.34
C VAL A 419 -40.88 43.08 13.99
N LEU A 420 -40.16 42.11 13.44
CA LEU A 420 -38.90 41.54 13.95
C LEU A 420 -37.83 41.51 12.84
N PRO A 421 -37.35 42.67 12.36
CA PRO A 421 -36.43 42.73 11.23
C PRO A 421 -35.11 41.98 11.45
N LYS A 422 -34.67 41.82 12.72
CA LYS A 422 -33.44 41.10 13.07
C LYS A 422 -33.49 39.58 12.81
N LEU A 423 -34.69 39.03 12.62
CA LEU A 423 -34.87 37.60 12.32
C LEU A 423 -34.93 37.31 10.83
N VAL A 424 -35.00 38.34 9.98
CA VAL A 424 -35.13 38.19 8.54
C VAL A 424 -33.87 38.69 7.86
N ILE A 425 -33.30 37.87 7.00
CA ILE A 425 -32.19 38.26 6.13
C ILE A 425 -32.64 38.20 4.67
N THR A 426 -31.96 38.92 3.80
CA THR A 426 -32.18 38.83 2.35
C THR A 426 -31.02 38.02 1.77
N GLY A 427 -31.33 36.85 1.23
CA GLY A 427 -30.34 35.97 0.60
C GLY A 427 -29.83 36.54 -0.73
N GLU A 428 -28.84 35.87 -1.32
CA GLU A 428 -28.15 36.33 -2.54
C GLU A 428 -29.08 36.45 -3.76
N ALA A 429 -30.12 35.63 -3.83
CA ALA A 429 -31.14 35.68 -4.88
C ALA A 429 -32.22 36.76 -4.65
N GLY A 430 -32.06 37.62 -3.63
CA GLY A 430 -33.06 38.63 -3.26
C GLY A 430 -34.28 38.08 -2.50
N LEU A 431 -34.30 36.78 -2.19
CA LEU A 431 -35.36 36.13 -1.43
C LEU A 431 -35.17 36.37 0.07
N LYS A 432 -36.28 36.53 0.80
CA LYS A 432 -36.26 36.70 2.27
C LYS A 432 -36.16 35.34 2.96
N GLU A 433 -35.23 35.22 3.90
CA GLU A 433 -35.02 34.03 4.73
C GLU A 433 -35.28 34.36 6.19
N LEU A 434 -35.87 33.42 6.93
CA LEU A 434 -36.30 33.62 8.31
C LEU A 434 -35.52 32.73 9.27
N ASN A 435 -34.89 33.34 10.28
CA ASN A 435 -34.31 32.65 11.42
C ASN A 435 -35.40 32.31 12.46
N THR A 436 -36.05 31.17 12.28
CA THR A 436 -37.09 30.66 13.18
C THR A 436 -36.56 30.31 14.57
N ILE A 437 -35.32 29.83 14.69
CA ILE A 437 -34.68 29.52 15.99
C ILE A 437 -34.56 30.78 16.86
N GLY A 438 -34.37 31.94 16.22
CA GLY A 438 -34.33 33.23 16.90
C GLY A 438 -35.66 33.64 17.58
N LEU A 439 -36.78 32.97 17.30
CA LEU A 439 -38.05 33.16 18.01
C LEU A 439 -38.04 32.53 19.41
N VAL A 440 -37.19 31.53 19.68
CA VAL A 440 -37.17 30.82 20.97
C VAL A 440 -36.93 31.78 22.15
N PRO A 441 -35.91 32.66 22.14
CA PRO A 441 -35.73 33.65 23.20
C PRO A 441 -36.91 34.63 23.35
N LEU A 442 -37.57 34.99 22.24
CA LEU A 442 -38.74 35.87 22.25
C LEU A 442 -39.96 35.21 22.89
N LEU A 443 -40.20 33.92 22.59
CA LEU A 443 -41.23 33.12 23.23
C LEU A 443 -40.98 33.05 24.74
N THR A 444 -39.75 32.77 25.17
CA THR A 444 -39.37 32.76 26.59
C THR A 444 -39.66 34.10 27.26
N LYS A 445 -39.28 35.22 26.63
CA LYS A 445 -39.55 36.57 27.17
C LYS A 445 -41.05 36.86 27.25
N SER A 446 -41.82 36.41 26.27
CA SER A 446 -43.27 36.60 26.22
C SER A 446 -43.97 35.81 27.32
N ILE A 447 -43.56 34.57 27.59
CA ILE A 447 -44.07 33.74 28.70
C ILE A 447 -43.77 34.41 30.05
N GLN A 448 -42.55 34.94 30.24
CA GLN A 448 -42.21 35.69 31.46
C GLN A 448 -43.12 36.92 31.67
N GLN A 449 -43.52 37.59 30.59
CA GLN A 449 -44.44 38.72 30.67
C GLN A 449 -45.89 38.28 30.95
N ILE A 450 -46.33 37.13 30.39
CA ILE A 450 -47.62 36.53 30.72
C ILE A 450 -47.69 36.23 32.23
N GLU A 451 -46.65 35.61 32.78
CA GLU A 451 -46.56 35.29 34.21
C GLU A 451 -46.61 36.56 35.09
N GLY A 452 -45.88 37.60 34.69
CA GLY A 452 -45.94 38.89 35.39
C GLY A 452 -47.34 39.52 35.39
N ARG A 453 -48.09 39.38 34.29
CA ARG A 453 -49.49 39.84 34.22
C ARG A 453 -50.42 38.98 35.08
N LEU A 454 -50.21 37.67 35.11
CA LEU A 454 -50.99 36.74 35.94
C LEU A 454 -50.85 37.12 37.43
N LYS A 455 -49.60 37.28 37.89
CA LYS A 455 -49.30 37.70 39.26
C LYS A 455 -49.93 39.06 39.61
N GLY A 456 -49.83 40.03 38.70
CA GLY A 456 -50.47 41.33 38.88
C GLY A 456 -52.00 41.27 38.96
N LEU A 457 -52.63 40.35 38.23
CA LEU A 457 -54.07 40.08 38.32
C LEU A 457 -54.44 39.42 39.65
N GLU A 458 -53.65 38.45 40.13
CA GLU A 458 -53.84 37.80 41.42
C GLU A 458 -53.74 38.79 42.59
N GLU A 459 -52.73 39.68 42.56
CA GLU A 459 -52.56 40.75 43.57
C GLU A 459 -53.73 41.73 43.56
N LYS A 460 -54.27 42.07 42.37
CA LYS A 460 -55.44 42.92 42.24
C LYS A 460 -56.71 42.25 42.79
N ILE A 461 -56.91 40.97 42.48
CA ILE A 461 -58.03 40.18 43.04
C ILE A 461 -57.94 40.11 44.56
N ALA A 462 -56.73 39.91 45.13
CA ALA A 462 -56.52 39.90 46.58
C ALA A 462 -56.86 41.26 47.22
N SER A 463 -56.48 42.37 46.60
CA SER A 463 -56.83 43.72 47.05
C SER A 463 -58.34 44.01 46.98
N ASP A 464 -58.99 43.66 45.87
CA ASP A 464 -60.43 43.90 45.66
C ASP A 464 -61.31 43.06 46.64
N SER A 465 -60.84 41.86 47.01
CA SER A 465 -61.46 41.00 48.03
C SER A 465 -61.48 41.63 49.43
N VAL A 466 -60.43 42.39 49.79
CA VAL A 466 -60.30 43.07 51.09
C VAL A 466 -61.22 44.29 51.18
N GLN A 467 -61.42 45.04 50.08
CA GLN A 467 -62.35 46.17 50.07
C GLN A 467 -63.81 45.76 50.20
N PHE A 468 -64.20 44.59 49.68
CA PHE A 468 -65.57 44.08 49.82
C PHE A 468 -65.94 43.80 51.29
N ILE A 469 -65.01 43.25 52.09
CA ILE A 469 -65.21 42.93 53.52
C ILE A 469 -65.30 44.20 54.39
N ALA A 470 -64.58 45.26 54.04
CA ALA A 470 -64.59 46.53 54.79
C ALA A 470 -65.92 47.31 54.67
N SER A 471 -66.75 47.01 53.66
CA SER A 471 -67.99 47.73 53.38
C SER A 471 -69.24 47.19 54.10
N SER A 472 -69.16 46.02 54.76
CA SER A 472 -70.34 45.33 55.34
C SER A 472 -70.55 45.48 56.86
N SER A 473 -69.81 46.36 57.56
CA SER A 473 -69.89 46.54 59.02
C SER A 473 -70.54 47.87 59.45
N ALA A 474 -71.84 48.05 59.14
CA ALA A 474 -72.64 49.14 59.71
C ALA A 474 -73.50 48.63 60.91
N SER A 475 -73.06 49.01 62.12
CA SER A 475 -73.73 49.11 63.43
C SER A 475 -75.11 48.44 63.67
N LEU A 476 -75.15 47.46 64.58
CA LEU A 476 -76.36 47.01 65.30
C LEU A 476 -76.28 47.42 66.78
N ASN A 477 -77.37 47.93 67.33
CA ASN A 477 -77.50 48.48 68.70
C ASN A 477 -78.04 47.37 69.64
N LEU A 478 -77.28 46.97 70.68
CA LEU A 478 -77.65 45.87 71.60
C LEU A 478 -77.73 46.34 73.06
N THR A 479 -78.70 45.77 73.79
CA THR A 479 -79.11 46.08 75.18
C THR A 479 -78.01 45.75 76.22
N PRO A 480 -77.87 46.53 77.32
CA PRO A 480 -76.76 46.37 78.26
C PRO A 480 -76.71 45.04 79.05
N PRO A 481 -75.51 44.58 79.46
CA PRO A 481 -75.25 43.21 79.95
C PRO A 481 -75.85 42.88 81.32
N ASP A 482 -76.20 43.89 82.11
CA ASP A 482 -76.63 43.73 83.51
C ASP A 482 -77.97 42.97 83.62
N ILE A 483 -78.79 43.03 82.57
CA ILE A 483 -80.11 42.36 82.48
C ILE A 483 -79.97 40.88 82.07
N LEU A 484 -78.89 40.50 81.39
CA LEU A 484 -78.70 39.14 80.85
C LEU A 484 -78.12 38.16 81.87
N LEU A 485 -77.47 38.63 82.93
CA LEU A 485 -76.85 37.79 83.98
C LEU A 485 -77.84 37.38 85.09
N ALA A 486 -78.94 38.10 85.28
CA ALA A 486 -79.94 37.80 86.33
C ALA A 486 -80.93 36.68 85.95
N THR A 487 -81.05 36.34 84.66
CA THR A 487 -82.10 35.44 84.14
C THR A 487 -81.62 34.01 83.86
N GLY A 488 -80.37 33.67 84.22
CA GLY A 488 -79.82 32.32 84.07
C GLY A 488 -79.78 31.78 82.63
N SER A 489 -79.97 32.65 81.62
CA SER A 489 -80.20 32.25 80.23
C SER A 489 -78.97 32.40 79.31
N ALA A 490 -77.79 32.72 79.86
CA ALA A 490 -76.56 32.89 79.09
C ALA A 490 -75.47 31.90 79.51
N LYS A 491 -74.93 31.15 78.53
CA LYS A 491 -73.63 30.46 78.63
C LYS A 491 -72.53 31.46 78.26
N LEU A 492 -71.53 31.62 79.12
CA LEU A 492 -70.42 32.55 78.91
C LEU A 492 -69.48 32.01 77.83
N LYS A 493 -69.39 32.73 76.71
CA LYS A 493 -68.33 32.58 75.70
C LYS A 493 -67.51 33.88 75.77
N ASP A 494 -66.21 33.74 75.98
CA ASP A 494 -65.21 34.83 76.04
C ASP A 494 -65.25 35.73 77.29
N LEU A 495 -65.01 35.14 78.47
CA LEU A 495 -64.82 35.89 79.73
C LEU A 495 -63.47 36.62 79.72
N GLN A 496 -63.47 37.96 79.79
CA GLN A 496 -62.27 38.78 79.99
C GLN A 496 -62.23 39.32 81.42
N VAL A 497 -61.22 38.92 82.20
CA VAL A 497 -61.01 39.35 83.59
C VAL A 497 -59.75 40.20 83.65
N PHE A 498 -59.90 41.46 84.04
CA PHE A 498 -58.80 42.44 84.02
C PHE A 498 -58.06 42.59 85.36
N SER A 499 -58.44 41.85 86.42
CA SER A 499 -57.69 41.85 87.68
C SER A 499 -57.69 40.50 88.41
N GLU A 500 -58.83 39.98 88.88
CA GLU A 500 -58.89 38.69 89.61
C GLU A 500 -60.30 38.07 89.59
N ALA A 501 -60.41 36.75 89.40
CA ALA A 501 -61.68 36.01 89.49
C ALA A 501 -61.48 34.62 90.11
N THR A 502 -62.19 34.34 91.20
CA THR A 502 -62.20 33.03 91.88
C THR A 502 -63.37 32.20 91.37
N VAL A 503 -63.11 31.15 90.59
CA VAL A 503 -64.14 30.21 90.12
C VAL A 503 -63.99 28.89 90.88
N SER A 504 -64.97 28.55 91.71
CA SER A 504 -65.00 27.26 92.42
C SER A 504 -65.73 26.22 91.57
N GLY A 505 -64.99 25.33 90.90
CA GLY A 505 -65.54 24.27 90.04
C GLY A 505 -64.63 23.88 88.87
N MET A 506 -65.10 22.96 88.02
CA MET A 506 -64.37 22.51 86.82
C MET A 506 -64.46 23.57 85.70
N LEU A 507 -63.32 24.14 85.31
CA LEU A 507 -63.24 25.12 84.23
C LEU A 507 -62.96 24.42 82.89
N ALA A 508 -63.92 24.46 81.96
CA ALA A 508 -63.74 23.96 80.59
C ALA A 508 -63.84 25.14 79.61
N ALA A 509 -62.69 25.58 79.07
CA ALA A 509 -62.61 26.67 78.09
C ALA A 509 -61.92 26.19 76.81
N TYR A 510 -62.39 26.65 75.65
CA TYR A 510 -61.82 26.28 74.35
C TYR A 510 -60.51 27.04 74.05
N GLU A 511 -60.38 28.27 74.56
CA GLU A 511 -59.14 29.07 74.53
C GLU A 511 -59.05 29.86 75.84
N LEU A 512 -57.90 29.80 76.54
CA LEU A 512 -57.64 30.52 77.79
C LEU A 512 -56.39 31.39 77.62
N LYS A 513 -56.54 32.73 77.67
CA LYS A 513 -55.42 33.67 77.69
C LYS A 513 -55.18 34.15 79.13
N VAL A 514 -54.02 33.83 79.69
CA VAL A 514 -53.62 34.22 81.05
C VAL A 514 -52.49 35.23 80.94
N SER A 515 -52.71 36.44 81.46
CA SER A 515 -51.77 37.56 81.31
C SER A 515 -50.64 37.58 82.35
N ASP A 516 -50.75 36.78 83.42
CA ASP A 516 -49.77 36.76 84.51
C ASP A 516 -49.48 35.34 85.02
N SER A 517 -50.26 34.79 85.98
CA SER A 517 -50.05 33.42 86.48
C SER A 517 -51.33 32.58 86.55
N LEU A 518 -51.23 31.28 86.23
CA LEU A 518 -52.30 30.29 86.38
C LEU A 518 -51.93 29.32 87.51
N LYS A 519 -52.64 29.39 88.64
CA LYS A 519 -52.52 28.41 89.74
C LYS A 519 -53.76 27.52 89.74
N SER A 520 -53.59 26.25 89.37
CA SER A 520 -54.64 25.24 89.51
C SER A 520 -54.36 24.34 90.71
N LEU A 521 -55.35 24.19 91.58
CA LEU A 521 -55.26 23.34 92.78
C LEU A 521 -55.83 21.93 92.54
N GLY A 522 -56.06 21.54 91.29
CA GLY A 522 -56.60 20.23 90.88
C GLY A 522 -56.19 19.82 89.45
N LEU A 523 -56.69 18.66 88.99
CA LEU A 523 -56.36 18.11 87.66
C LEU A 523 -56.82 19.08 86.55
N THR A 524 -55.89 19.50 85.68
CA THR A 524 -56.15 20.48 84.61
C THR A 524 -55.78 19.88 83.26
N THR A 525 -56.72 19.87 82.31
CA THR A 525 -56.50 19.39 80.93
C THR A 525 -56.38 20.59 79.99
N LEU A 526 -55.22 20.78 79.37
CA LEU A 526 -54.94 21.87 78.42
C LEU A 526 -54.83 21.30 76.99
N ALA A 527 -55.49 21.92 76.02
CA ALA A 527 -55.50 21.44 74.62
C ALA A 527 -54.36 22.07 73.78
N LYS A 528 -54.63 23.10 72.96
CA LYS A 528 -53.60 23.86 72.24
C LYS A 528 -53.18 25.08 73.05
N THR A 529 -51.98 25.05 73.63
CA THR A 529 -51.45 26.15 74.46
C THR A 529 -50.12 26.66 73.89
N ASN A 530 -50.05 27.95 73.56
CA ASN A 530 -48.79 28.65 73.25
C ASN A 530 -48.26 29.32 74.52
N VAL A 531 -47.05 28.95 74.96
CA VAL A 531 -46.39 29.55 76.13
C VAL A 531 -45.30 30.50 75.65
N ALA A 532 -45.49 31.81 75.88
CA ALA A 532 -44.49 32.82 75.60
C ALA A 532 -43.64 33.07 76.87
N GLY A 533 -42.81 32.08 77.25
CA GLY A 533 -41.98 32.12 78.47
C GLY A 533 -41.51 30.73 78.90
N ASP A 534 -40.89 30.66 80.09
CA ASP A 534 -40.39 29.40 80.65
C ASP A 534 -41.53 28.52 81.19
N LEU A 535 -41.50 27.23 80.87
CA LEU A 535 -42.39 26.22 81.44
C LEU A 535 -41.64 25.37 82.46
N ILE A 536 -41.97 25.53 83.75
CA ILE A 536 -41.38 24.75 84.86
C ILE A 536 -42.36 23.65 85.26
N ILE A 537 -41.94 22.38 85.20
CA ILE A 537 -42.73 21.21 85.60
C ILE A 537 -41.98 20.46 86.69
N ASP A 538 -42.54 20.41 87.89
CA ASP A 538 -41.96 19.68 89.03
C ASP A 538 -42.55 18.26 89.11
N GLY A 539 -42.22 17.43 88.12
CA GLY A 539 -42.77 16.09 87.90
C GLY A 539 -42.42 15.50 86.53
N THR A 540 -43.18 14.49 86.06
CA THR A 540 -42.95 13.87 84.74
C THR A 540 -43.79 14.55 83.65
N LEU A 541 -43.13 15.07 82.61
CA LEU A 541 -43.78 15.51 81.37
C LEU A 541 -43.92 14.32 80.40
N SER A 542 -45.14 13.98 79.99
CA SER A 542 -45.43 12.94 78.99
C SER A 542 -46.12 13.54 77.76
N ILE A 543 -45.50 13.42 76.58
CA ILE A 543 -46.04 13.89 75.30
C ILE A 543 -46.40 12.65 74.47
N THR A 544 -47.69 12.47 74.16
CA THR A 544 -48.20 11.36 73.35
C THR A 544 -49.10 11.89 72.24
N GLY A 545 -48.81 11.51 70.99
CA GLY A 545 -49.47 12.04 69.79
C GLY A 545 -48.50 12.86 68.93
N ASN A 546 -48.33 12.43 67.68
CA ASN A 546 -47.18 12.76 66.83
C ASN A 546 -47.05 14.25 66.44
N SER A 547 -45.83 14.77 66.59
CA SER A 547 -45.07 15.64 65.66
C SER A 547 -44.30 16.76 66.40
N ILE A 548 -43.09 16.45 66.90
CA ILE A 548 -42.07 17.43 67.36
C ILE A 548 -41.32 18.08 66.17
N SER A 549 -41.66 17.71 64.93
CA SER A 549 -40.90 17.95 63.71
C SER A 549 -40.76 19.41 63.26
N SER A 550 -41.35 20.38 63.96
CA SER A 550 -41.22 21.81 63.63
C SER A 550 -40.33 22.59 64.60
N LEU A 551 -39.69 21.94 65.57
CA LEU A 551 -38.73 22.58 66.47
C LEU A 551 -37.29 22.29 65.99
N GLU A 552 -36.53 23.33 65.66
CA GLU A 552 -35.13 23.19 65.22
C GLU A 552 -34.19 22.61 66.29
N THR A 553 -34.54 22.70 67.58
CA THR A 553 -33.76 22.09 68.67
C THR A 553 -34.62 21.85 69.92
N LEU A 554 -34.66 20.62 70.43
CA LEU A 554 -35.23 20.31 71.76
C LEU A 554 -34.11 20.30 72.80
N LYS A 555 -34.03 21.32 73.64
CA LYS A 555 -33.04 21.39 74.73
C LYS A 555 -33.61 20.80 76.02
N LEU A 556 -33.20 19.58 76.36
CA LEU A 556 -33.40 19.02 77.70
C LEU A 556 -32.19 19.40 78.55
N GLN A 557 -32.37 20.32 79.50
CA GLN A 557 -31.27 20.73 80.38
C GLN A 557 -30.95 19.60 81.37
N GLY A 558 -29.70 19.10 81.33
CA GLY A 558 -29.21 18.07 82.25
C GLY A 558 -28.35 16.94 81.66
N GLY A 559 -27.56 17.19 80.60
CA GLY A 559 -26.50 16.25 80.16
C GLY A 559 -26.73 15.54 78.82
N LYS A 560 -26.63 16.31 77.73
CA LYS A 560 -26.14 15.96 76.37
C LYS A 560 -26.66 14.67 75.69
N VAL A 561 -27.85 14.78 75.10
CA VAL A 561 -28.32 13.99 73.95
C VAL A 561 -28.82 14.97 72.88
N THR A 562 -28.28 14.90 71.66
CA THR A 562 -28.74 15.71 70.52
C THR A 562 -29.20 14.78 69.42
N ILE A 563 -30.39 15.06 68.85
CA ILE A 563 -30.91 14.41 67.65
C ILE A 563 -31.08 15.51 66.60
N ASP A 564 -30.39 15.39 65.48
CA ASP A 564 -30.55 16.33 64.37
C ASP A 564 -31.75 15.97 63.49
N ASN A 565 -32.10 16.86 62.56
CA ASN A 565 -33.25 16.69 61.67
C ASN A 565 -33.06 15.62 60.58
N GLN A 566 -31.90 14.95 60.55
CA GLN A 566 -31.68 13.74 59.77
C GLN A 566 -31.79 12.46 60.61
N GLY A 567 -32.11 12.58 61.90
CA GLY A 567 -32.35 11.46 62.80
C GLY A 567 -31.08 10.89 63.45
N ASN A 568 -29.93 11.58 63.35
CA ASN A 568 -28.69 11.08 63.94
C ASN A 568 -28.62 11.38 65.43
N LEU A 569 -28.29 10.35 66.23
CA LEU A 569 -28.16 10.45 67.67
C LEU A 569 -26.68 10.61 68.08
N THR A 570 -26.31 11.75 68.67
CA THR A 570 -24.99 11.92 69.31
C THR A 570 -25.12 11.97 70.83
N VAL A 571 -24.51 11.00 71.52
CA VAL A 571 -24.47 10.92 73.00
C VAL A 571 -23.04 10.86 73.51
N GLN A 572 -22.77 11.55 74.63
CA GLN A 572 -21.42 11.64 75.20
C GLN A 572 -21.02 10.39 76.02
N LYS A 573 -21.97 9.54 76.42
CA LYS A 573 -21.75 8.27 77.09
C LYS A 573 -22.94 7.34 76.86
N LEU A 574 -22.70 6.16 76.28
CA LEU A 574 -23.71 5.12 76.09
C LEU A 574 -23.48 4.01 77.13
N ILE A 575 -24.45 3.80 78.02
CA ILE A 575 -24.47 2.65 78.94
C ILE A 575 -25.49 1.67 78.37
N VAL A 576 -25.01 0.60 77.73
CA VAL A 576 -25.87 -0.46 77.20
C VAL A 576 -25.98 -1.54 78.28
N SER A 577 -27.19 -1.83 78.75
CA SER A 577 -27.44 -2.97 79.63
C SER A 577 -27.27 -4.28 78.85
N SER A 578 -26.50 -5.20 79.43
CA SER A 578 -26.09 -6.49 78.90
C SER A 578 -27.22 -7.29 78.25
N LYS A 579 -27.08 -7.59 76.96
CA LYS A 579 -27.87 -8.63 76.28
C LYS A 579 -26.92 -9.59 75.57
N THR A 580 -26.52 -10.63 76.28
CA THR A 580 -25.81 -11.79 75.73
C THR A 580 -26.76 -12.50 74.76
N LEU A 581 -26.34 -12.77 73.52
CA LEU A 581 -27.15 -13.49 72.53
C LEU A 581 -26.95 -15.01 72.61
N GLY A 582 -25.86 -15.48 73.22
CA GLY A 582 -25.66 -16.89 73.58
C GLY A 582 -24.41 -17.13 74.42
N THR A 583 -24.36 -18.29 75.08
CA THR A 583 -23.17 -18.77 75.83
C THR A 583 -22.68 -20.05 75.17
N ALA A 584 -21.37 -20.17 74.97
CA ALA A 584 -20.73 -21.38 74.45
C ALA A 584 -19.75 -21.95 75.48
N VAL A 585 -19.70 -23.27 75.63
CA VAL A 585 -18.78 -23.94 76.57
C VAL A 585 -17.75 -24.70 75.78
N ILE A 586 -16.50 -24.26 75.82
CA ILE A 586 -15.38 -24.99 75.20
C ILE A 586 -14.96 -26.08 76.18
N PRO A 587 -15.07 -27.38 75.82
CA PRO A 587 -14.71 -28.47 76.72
C PRO A 587 -13.23 -28.46 77.08
N ALA A 588 -12.89 -29.02 78.25
CA ALA A 588 -11.50 -29.21 78.66
C ALA A 588 -10.69 -29.95 77.58
N LYS A 589 -9.46 -29.52 77.36
CA LYS A 589 -8.53 -30.06 76.36
C LYS A 589 -8.90 -29.84 74.88
N GLN A 590 -9.93 -29.05 74.58
CA GLN A 590 -10.21 -28.61 73.21
C GLN A 590 -9.68 -27.19 72.96
N GLN A 591 -9.18 -26.95 71.75
CA GLN A 591 -8.61 -25.66 71.35
C GLN A 591 -9.59 -24.79 70.57
N GLN A 592 -10.69 -25.36 70.08
CA GLN A 592 -11.64 -24.63 69.25
C GLN A 592 -13.06 -25.16 69.41
N LEU A 593 -14.05 -24.28 69.24
CA LEU A 593 -15.46 -24.62 69.27
C LEU A 593 -16.19 -23.86 68.15
N LEU A 594 -16.87 -24.61 67.28
CA LEU A 594 -17.74 -24.04 66.25
C LEU A 594 -19.09 -23.67 66.87
N VAL A 595 -19.52 -22.43 66.68
CA VAL A 595 -20.81 -21.92 67.13
C VAL A 595 -21.62 -21.51 65.90
N LYS A 596 -22.85 -22.03 65.79
CA LYS A 596 -23.79 -21.61 64.75
C LYS A 596 -24.52 -20.35 65.22
N GLY A 597 -24.33 -19.25 64.52
CA GLY A 597 -24.99 -17.98 64.78
C GLY A 597 -25.06 -17.22 63.47
N GLN A 598 -26.27 -16.77 63.09
CA GLN A 598 -26.55 -16.07 61.84
C GLN A 598 -25.61 -14.85 61.70
N ILE A 599 -24.45 -15.01 61.04
CA ILE A 599 -23.47 -13.95 60.80
C ILE A 599 -23.32 -13.70 59.31
N THR A 600 -22.96 -12.47 58.97
CA THR A 600 -22.59 -11.99 57.63
C THR A 600 -21.09 -11.63 57.59
N SER A 601 -20.60 -11.18 56.43
CA SER A 601 -19.21 -10.72 56.30
C SER A 601 -18.92 -9.44 57.11
N SER A 602 -19.92 -8.60 57.33
CA SER A 602 -19.78 -7.34 58.10
C SER A 602 -20.03 -7.50 59.60
N SER A 603 -20.63 -8.61 60.05
CA SER A 603 -20.91 -8.86 61.47
C SER A 603 -19.66 -8.80 62.34
N LYS A 604 -19.70 -8.13 63.50
CA LYS A 604 -18.64 -8.18 64.53
C LYS A 604 -19.07 -9.09 65.68
N VAL A 605 -18.23 -10.07 66.01
CA VAL A 605 -18.46 -11.02 67.11
C VAL A 605 -17.59 -10.60 68.29
N PHE A 606 -18.21 -10.43 69.45
CA PHE A 606 -17.53 -10.14 70.69
C PHE A 606 -17.63 -11.34 71.62
N LEU A 607 -16.52 -11.69 72.26
CA LEU A 607 -16.40 -12.82 73.17
C LEU A 607 -16.00 -12.33 74.55
N THR A 608 -16.66 -12.83 75.58
CA THR A 608 -16.32 -12.57 76.99
C THR A 608 -16.14 -13.89 77.71
N PRO A 609 -14.90 -14.33 77.97
CA PRO A 609 -14.68 -15.55 78.74
C PRO A 609 -14.96 -15.32 80.23
N GLU A 610 -15.56 -16.29 80.91
CA GLU A 610 -15.87 -16.23 82.35
C GLU A 610 -14.60 -16.16 83.22
N ARG A 611 -13.45 -16.55 82.66
CA ARG A 611 -12.12 -16.44 83.28
C ARG A 611 -11.06 -16.04 82.25
N PRO A 612 -9.95 -15.39 82.65
CA PRO A 612 -8.97 -14.86 81.70
C PRO A 612 -8.46 -15.92 80.72
N ALA A 613 -8.72 -15.70 79.43
CA ALA A 613 -8.25 -16.52 78.33
C ALA A 613 -8.08 -15.64 77.08
N VAL A 614 -7.07 -15.92 76.26
CA VAL A 614 -6.91 -15.24 74.97
C VAL A 614 -7.70 -16.01 73.93
N LEU A 615 -8.68 -15.33 73.33
CA LEU A 615 -9.61 -15.89 72.37
C LEU A 615 -9.49 -15.20 71.01
N GLY A 616 -9.50 -16.01 69.96
CA GLY A 616 -9.67 -15.57 68.57
C GLY A 616 -11.05 -15.97 68.04
N VAL A 617 -11.53 -15.24 67.03
CA VAL A 617 -12.72 -15.60 66.27
C VAL A 617 -12.34 -15.76 64.82
N SER A 618 -12.68 -16.91 64.23
CA SER A 618 -12.70 -17.10 62.79
C SER A 618 -14.15 -17.16 62.31
N LYS A 619 -14.50 -16.39 61.29
CA LYS A 619 -15.87 -16.30 60.76
C LYS A 619 -15.96 -17.02 59.42
N ASP A 620 -17.04 -17.75 59.22
CA ASP A 620 -17.42 -18.28 57.91
C ASP A 620 -18.82 -17.75 57.54
N PRO A 621 -18.88 -16.65 56.77
CA PRO A 621 -20.14 -16.04 56.36
C PRO A 621 -20.99 -16.93 55.45
N LEU A 622 -20.38 -17.87 54.70
CA LEU A 622 -21.10 -18.73 53.74
C LEU A 622 -21.96 -19.76 54.45
N THR A 623 -21.48 -20.27 55.59
CA THR A 623 -22.23 -21.23 56.42
C THR A 623 -22.96 -20.57 57.59
N GLN A 624 -22.82 -19.25 57.74
CA GLN A 624 -23.35 -18.45 58.86
C GLN A 624 -22.94 -19.04 60.21
N THR A 625 -21.64 -19.30 60.37
CA THR A 625 -21.08 -19.83 61.62
C THR A 625 -19.77 -19.11 61.97
N PHE A 626 -19.41 -19.12 63.25
CA PHE A 626 -18.09 -18.67 63.68
C PHE A 626 -17.47 -19.66 64.65
N THR A 627 -16.14 -19.78 64.60
CA THR A 627 -15.36 -20.64 65.47
C THR A 627 -14.64 -19.79 66.52
N ILE A 628 -14.85 -20.14 67.78
CA ILE A 628 -14.07 -19.60 68.90
C ILE A 628 -12.78 -20.42 69.01
N LEU A 629 -11.64 -19.75 68.97
CA LEU A 629 -10.31 -20.35 69.01
C LEU A 629 -9.61 -19.94 70.31
N LEU A 630 -9.04 -20.89 71.03
CA LEU A 630 -8.15 -20.65 72.16
C LEU A 630 -6.70 -20.64 71.69
N GLU A 631 -5.95 -19.61 72.05
CA GLU A 631 -4.51 -19.58 71.75
C GLU A 631 -3.77 -20.74 72.44
N LYS A 632 -4.21 -21.12 73.66
CA LYS A 632 -3.69 -22.27 74.40
C LYS A 632 -4.83 -23.09 75.03
N VAL A 633 -4.75 -24.40 74.83
CA VAL A 633 -5.70 -25.39 75.38
C VAL A 633 -5.78 -25.30 76.90
N GLN A 634 -7.00 -25.36 77.44
CA GLN A 634 -7.28 -25.24 78.87
C GLN A 634 -7.61 -26.60 79.50
N ASP A 635 -7.15 -26.84 80.73
CA ASP A 635 -7.36 -28.12 81.43
C ASP A 635 -8.78 -28.32 81.99
N LYS A 636 -9.59 -27.26 82.00
CA LYS A 636 -11.01 -27.26 82.41
C LYS A 636 -11.85 -26.59 81.34
N GLU A 637 -13.15 -26.88 81.31
CA GLU A 637 -14.08 -26.23 80.38
C GLU A 637 -14.16 -24.71 80.59
N LEU A 638 -14.23 -23.94 79.51
CA LEU A 638 -14.33 -22.48 79.55
C LEU A 638 -15.68 -22.03 78.97
N LYS A 639 -16.49 -21.38 79.79
CA LYS A 639 -17.69 -20.68 79.29
C LYS A 639 -17.29 -19.33 78.71
N VAL A 640 -17.82 -19.06 77.53
CA VAL A 640 -17.62 -17.81 76.81
C VAL A 640 -18.98 -17.30 76.37
N ASP A 641 -19.36 -16.14 76.89
CA ASP A 641 -20.52 -15.42 76.43
C ASP A 641 -20.17 -14.68 75.14
N TRP A 642 -21.12 -14.65 74.20
CA TRP A 642 -20.92 -13.97 72.95
C TRP A 642 -22.14 -13.16 72.50
N TRP A 643 -21.87 -12.13 71.72
CA TRP A 643 -22.89 -11.40 70.97
C TRP A 643 -22.37 -10.99 69.59
N ILE A 644 -23.31 -10.86 68.66
CA ILE A 644 -23.08 -10.43 67.29
C ILE A 644 -23.68 -9.03 67.14
N VAL A 645 -22.95 -8.12 66.51
CA VAL A 645 -23.46 -6.84 66.05
C VAL A 645 -23.32 -6.78 64.54
N ASP A 646 -24.45 -6.67 63.85
CA ASP A 646 -24.48 -6.43 62.41
C ASP A 646 -24.41 -4.92 62.15
N SER A 647 -23.53 -4.52 61.24
CA SER A 647 -23.52 -3.15 60.70
C SER A 647 -24.16 -3.18 59.33
N GLU A 648 -25.32 -2.53 59.19
CA GLU A 648 -25.85 -2.14 57.88
C GLU A 648 -25.05 -0.91 57.40
N GLU A 649 -24.58 -0.94 56.13
CA GLU A 649 -23.94 0.22 55.47
C GLU A 649 -24.96 1.26 55.04
#